data_AF-A0AA37BJT8-F1
#
_entry.id   AF-A0AA37BJT8-F1
#
_cell.length_a   1.000
_cell.length_b   1.000
_cell.length_c   1.000
_cell.angle_alpha   90.00
_cell.angle_beta   90.00
_cell.angle_gamma   90.00
#
_symmetry.space_group_name_H-M   'P 1'
#
loop_
_entity.id
_entity.type
_entity.pdbx_description
1 polymer ?
#
loop_
_entity_poly.entity_id
_entity_poly.type
_entity_poly.pdbx_seq_one_letter_code
_entity_poly.pdbx_strand_id
1 'polypeptide(L)'
;MDELGLKQLVYLVTDWREWRVVPEDQEGGAAGSMVGRMLDPGAGVPGSTWLATSEGDALGTVDWLRGGEAADALAAYRAKINALARGGPRAEHPHDGDSRLYVLLDPERADALLRPDPRETAEAPPEPDRDPVRPRSFWVLLDVRFLYSGNRPMIHLSFSFWAVEPPWRPTRTGGPAVRRNGGLFLGRGGVSVPGRDLAEVRRLLQSRAPVVRALIDRHFRSVGARAWNREYGAPEFWVATPAASHKQNAAGFWAQPNLMTGLAGVFLGCGPKDNVVAAGVLRGKVLAEEERRSEALTLRRFQRELARPVYLLLAGPDSVGRAREAALRHVIAALIEVEAMAADGTHRIGTRLEIWRRHVEVYDHAVRSAGMLWDGVALHLPVRTGRSLQRAHHAVELIHQTLLQGMADLATLVGHVDEQAGKAEALPHALVDRVEERFTEEPLPAGRAGVCAALTTSHHIQRLRRTAPAVAADAKRVTEQYKDLLQSMAHAFDERRVRELEVLQRAEWTLSWAVAGFAVFAFLDFVAELDKVRGEWIWWVSGAIAAVMAAVMVRIVASSRRLRRIGSARYRGLHDSLVSFLRESSSLELGRFATENAAGDDGGAWEERDRRLAERFAELWDGSADGSRRDGDARGSGTGGVRRRWRPGKPHEADLEVLTGEIEQWIPHILLLTERARMLQSYRLPRLTLLYRYCVRLPSRWPMQDLVPVPDIEFRLVMENAGYRPGDADRIDRAVAERVGGVGERRAARHAGALLRGVEAELACLPPAQNGSSASYESTL
;
A
#
# COMPACT_ATOMS: atom_id res chain seq x y z
N MET A 1 7.18 -41.61 -7.35
CA MET A 1 7.63 -41.42 -5.94
C MET A 1 8.71 -42.41 -5.55
N ASP A 2 8.54 -43.69 -5.86
CA ASP A 2 9.47 -44.77 -5.48
C ASP A 2 10.85 -44.66 -6.15
N GLU A 3 10.92 -44.28 -7.43
CA GLU A 3 12.21 -44.02 -8.13
C GLU A 3 13.01 -42.87 -7.51
N LEU A 4 12.33 -41.92 -6.88
CA LEU A 4 12.92 -40.75 -6.22
C LEU A 4 12.91 -40.91 -4.70
N GLY A 5 12.71 -42.13 -4.17
CA GLY A 5 12.82 -42.44 -2.75
C GLY A 5 11.96 -41.56 -1.83
N LEU A 6 10.76 -41.14 -2.24
CA LEU A 6 9.86 -40.30 -1.42
C LEU A 6 8.79 -41.13 -0.71
N LYS A 7 8.58 -40.89 0.59
CA LYS A 7 7.50 -41.51 1.39
C LYS A 7 6.19 -40.74 1.30
N GLN A 8 6.29 -39.43 1.32
CA GLN A 8 5.15 -38.54 1.55
C GLN A 8 5.39 -37.21 0.86
N LEU A 9 4.32 -36.72 0.24
CA LEU A 9 4.25 -35.43 -0.41
C LEU A 9 3.02 -34.69 0.10
N VAL A 10 3.23 -33.47 0.59
CA VAL A 10 2.19 -32.54 1.00
C VAL A 10 2.30 -31.28 0.17
N TYR A 11 1.17 -30.78 -0.32
CA TYR A 11 1.06 -29.46 -0.94
C TYR A 11 0.22 -28.57 -0.05
N LEU A 12 0.76 -27.44 0.38
CA LEU A 12 0.09 -26.47 1.24
C LEU A 12 -0.18 -25.20 0.43
N VAL A 13 -1.46 -24.86 0.34
CA VAL A 13 -1.94 -23.58 -0.18
C VAL A 13 -2.31 -22.72 1.02
N THR A 14 -1.69 -21.56 1.14
CA THR A 14 -2.06 -20.58 2.18
C THR A 14 -2.83 -19.43 1.56
N ASP A 15 -3.60 -18.74 2.42
CA ASP A 15 -4.37 -17.56 2.07
C ASP A 15 -4.49 -16.61 3.28
N TRP A 16 -4.47 -15.30 3.02
CA TRP A 16 -4.56 -14.25 4.05
C TRP A 16 -5.86 -13.47 3.86
N ARG A 17 -6.72 -13.47 4.88
CA ARG A 17 -8.06 -12.89 4.81
C ARG A 17 -8.35 -11.95 5.97
N GLU A 18 -9.16 -10.93 5.72
CA GLU A 18 -9.69 -10.08 6.80
C GLU A 18 -10.82 -10.85 7.41
N TRP A 19 -10.85 -10.92 8.73
CA TRP A 19 -12.08 -11.31 9.37
C TRP A 19 -13.00 -10.11 9.52
N ARG A 20 -14.20 -10.22 8.97
CA ARG A 20 -15.30 -9.32 9.35
C ARG A 20 -16.35 -10.10 10.11
N VAL A 21 -16.82 -9.51 11.21
CA VAL A 21 -18.07 -9.92 11.84
C VAL A 21 -19.17 -9.70 10.82
N VAL A 22 -19.76 -10.78 10.34
CA VAL A 22 -21.03 -10.70 9.62
C VAL A 22 -22.11 -10.57 10.69
N PRO A 23 -22.97 -9.53 10.66
CA PRO A 23 -24.11 -9.40 11.58
C PRO A 23 -24.93 -10.70 11.59
N GLU A 24 -25.37 -11.15 12.77
CA GLU A 24 -26.08 -12.43 12.97
C GLU A 24 -27.38 -12.51 12.16
N ASP A 25 -27.95 -11.35 11.84
CA ASP A 25 -29.15 -11.07 11.09
C ASP A 25 -29.00 -11.24 9.56
N GLN A 26 -27.77 -11.44 9.05
CA GLN A 26 -27.57 -12.09 7.75
C GLN A 26 -27.47 -13.60 7.97
N GLU A 27 -28.62 -14.26 8.07
CA GLU A 27 -28.74 -15.72 8.06
C GLU A 27 -27.94 -16.29 6.87
N GLY A 28 -26.75 -16.84 7.15
CA GLY A 28 -25.83 -17.37 6.14
C GLY A 28 -24.39 -16.83 6.14
N GLY A 29 -23.94 -16.19 7.23
CA GLY A 29 -22.56 -15.69 7.42
C GLY A 29 -21.48 -16.58 6.78
N ALA A 30 -20.72 -15.97 5.87
CA ALA A 30 -19.99 -16.67 4.82
C ALA A 30 -18.93 -17.69 5.32
N ALA A 31 -18.26 -17.42 6.45
CA ALA A 31 -17.36 -18.38 7.11
C ALA A 31 -18.11 -19.56 7.77
N GLY A 32 -19.28 -19.28 8.36
CA GLY A 32 -20.20 -20.31 8.85
C GLY A 32 -20.81 -21.15 7.73
N SER A 33 -20.93 -20.60 6.52
CA SER A 33 -21.39 -21.39 5.37
C SER A 33 -20.28 -22.22 4.72
N MET A 34 -18.99 -21.82 4.75
CA MET A 34 -17.92 -22.67 4.22
C MET A 34 -17.67 -23.87 5.14
N VAL A 35 -17.35 -23.58 6.41
CA VAL A 35 -17.05 -24.61 7.40
C VAL A 35 -18.32 -25.38 7.75
N GLY A 36 -19.46 -24.68 7.83
CA GLY A 36 -20.78 -25.32 7.94
C GLY A 36 -21.10 -26.23 6.76
N ARG A 37 -20.86 -25.86 5.48
CA ARG A 37 -21.03 -26.80 4.34
C ARG A 37 -20.01 -27.93 4.34
N MET A 38 -18.77 -27.68 4.76
CA MET A 38 -17.75 -28.72 4.93
C MET A 38 -18.18 -29.75 5.98
N LEU A 39 -18.91 -29.29 7.01
CA LEU A 39 -19.41 -30.07 8.13
C LEU A 39 -20.88 -30.50 8.00
N ASP A 40 -21.61 -30.00 6.99
CA ASP A 40 -23.06 -30.16 6.90
C ASP A 40 -23.39 -31.64 6.71
N PRO A 41 -24.02 -32.29 7.72
CA PRO A 41 -24.38 -33.70 7.65
C PRO A 41 -25.46 -33.97 6.59
N GLY A 42 -26.13 -32.93 6.05
CA GLY A 42 -27.19 -33.04 5.04
C GLY A 42 -26.76 -33.59 3.68
N ALA A 43 -25.45 -33.73 3.42
CA ALA A 43 -24.94 -34.26 2.15
C ALA A 43 -24.94 -35.80 2.05
N GLY A 44 -25.62 -36.52 2.96
CA GLY A 44 -25.88 -37.96 2.81
C GLY A 44 -24.67 -38.89 2.96
N VAL A 45 -23.52 -38.39 3.44
CA VAL A 45 -22.35 -39.21 3.76
C VAL A 45 -22.02 -39.08 5.24
N PRO A 46 -22.64 -39.89 6.12
CA PRO A 46 -22.27 -39.95 7.53
C PRO A 46 -20.81 -40.42 7.67
N GLY A 47 -19.96 -39.62 8.31
CA GLY A 47 -18.65 -40.08 8.80
C GLY A 47 -17.42 -39.79 7.93
N SER A 48 -17.40 -38.73 7.12
CA SER A 48 -16.26 -38.38 6.24
C SER A 48 -15.47 -37.11 6.61
N THR A 49 -15.94 -36.35 7.61
CA THR A 49 -15.30 -35.11 8.08
C THR A 49 -15.01 -35.20 9.58
N TRP A 50 -13.85 -34.68 10.00
CA TRP A 50 -13.49 -34.53 11.40
C TRP A 50 -13.12 -33.08 11.69
N LEU A 51 -13.43 -32.63 12.90
CA LEU A 51 -13.13 -31.31 13.39
C LEU A 51 -12.29 -31.40 14.66
N ALA A 52 -11.31 -30.53 14.83
CA ALA A 52 -10.61 -30.39 16.09
C ALA A 52 -10.35 -28.91 16.38
N THR A 53 -10.50 -28.52 17.64
CA THR A 53 -10.11 -27.20 18.14
C THR A 53 -8.90 -27.34 19.03
N SER A 54 -8.00 -26.36 19.02
CA SER A 54 -6.76 -26.41 19.80
C SER A 54 -6.37 -25.02 20.30
N GLU A 55 -5.93 -24.95 21.56
CA GLU A 55 -5.30 -23.78 22.17
C GLU A 55 -3.78 -23.99 22.19
N GLY A 56 -3.15 -23.93 21.01
CA GLY A 56 -1.68 -24.02 20.87
C GLY A 56 -1.07 -25.42 20.66
N ASP A 57 -1.87 -26.48 20.69
CA ASP A 57 -1.43 -27.88 20.64
C ASP A 57 -1.13 -28.41 19.22
N ALA A 58 -0.16 -29.34 19.12
CA ALA A 58 0.22 -30.01 17.87
C ALA A 58 -0.91 -30.91 17.33
N LEU A 59 -1.06 -31.07 16.00
CA LEU A 59 -2.14 -31.91 15.39
C LEU A 59 -2.17 -33.37 15.92
N GLY A 60 -1.06 -33.85 16.49
CA GLY A 60 -0.99 -35.17 17.10
C GLY A 60 -1.60 -35.29 18.50
N THR A 61 -1.96 -34.18 19.15
CA THR A 61 -2.54 -34.15 20.51
C THR A 61 -3.98 -33.67 20.54
N VAL A 62 -4.52 -33.19 19.41
CA VAL A 62 -5.90 -32.69 19.34
C VAL A 62 -6.91 -33.82 19.36
N ASP A 63 -8.04 -33.55 20.02
CA ASP A 63 -9.20 -34.43 20.01
C ASP A 63 -10.06 -34.18 18.77
N TRP A 64 -10.25 -35.23 17.97
CA TRP A 64 -11.04 -35.16 16.74
C TRP A 64 -12.50 -35.49 17.02
N LEU A 65 -13.35 -34.50 16.82
CA LEU A 65 -14.79 -34.52 16.96
C LEU A 65 -15.49 -34.86 15.65
N ARG A 66 -16.70 -35.41 15.74
CA ARG A 66 -17.57 -35.78 14.61
C ARG A 66 -19.04 -35.50 14.91
N GLY A 67 -19.86 -35.39 13.86
CA GLY A 67 -21.32 -35.28 14.01
C GLY A 67 -21.73 -34.05 14.82
N GLY A 68 -22.64 -34.22 15.78
CA GLY A 68 -23.14 -33.14 16.64
C GLY A 68 -22.05 -32.44 17.45
N GLU A 69 -21.11 -33.19 18.01
CA GLU A 69 -20.01 -32.62 18.82
C GLU A 69 -19.11 -31.68 18.01
N ALA A 70 -18.85 -32.03 16.74
CA ALA A 70 -18.11 -31.16 15.83
C ALA A 70 -18.88 -29.86 15.52
N ALA A 71 -20.21 -29.94 15.39
CA ALA A 71 -21.06 -28.79 15.15
C ALA A 71 -21.10 -27.85 16.38
N ASP A 72 -21.19 -28.41 17.59
CA ASP A 72 -21.19 -27.65 18.83
C ASP A 72 -19.85 -26.94 19.06
N ALA A 73 -18.73 -27.65 18.85
CA ALA A 73 -17.39 -27.06 18.95
C ALA A 73 -17.16 -25.94 17.91
N LEU A 74 -17.69 -26.08 16.70
CA LEU A 74 -17.66 -25.01 15.71
C LEU A 74 -18.49 -23.80 16.15
N ALA A 75 -19.69 -24.03 16.69
CA ALA A 75 -20.55 -22.95 17.17
C ALA A 75 -19.88 -22.17 18.31
N ALA A 76 -19.25 -22.87 19.26
CA ALA A 76 -18.45 -22.28 20.33
C ALA A 76 -17.26 -21.48 19.79
N TYR A 77 -16.52 -22.03 18.81
CA TYR A 77 -15.42 -21.33 18.16
C TYR A 77 -15.88 -20.04 17.46
N ARG A 78 -17.01 -20.08 16.75
CA ARG A 78 -17.62 -18.90 16.10
C ARG A 78 -18.02 -17.83 17.12
N ALA A 79 -18.60 -18.22 18.25
CA ALA A 79 -18.96 -17.29 19.32
C ALA A 79 -17.71 -16.58 19.90
N LYS A 80 -16.64 -17.33 20.17
CA LYS A 80 -15.34 -16.79 20.64
C LYS A 80 -14.78 -15.75 19.67
N ILE A 81 -14.79 -16.06 18.37
CA ILE A 81 -14.30 -15.14 17.33
C ILE A 81 -15.16 -13.88 17.23
N ASN A 82 -16.48 -14.01 17.25
CA ASN A 82 -17.39 -12.88 17.19
C ASN A 82 -17.25 -11.97 18.42
N ALA A 83 -16.84 -12.51 19.57
CA ALA A 83 -16.51 -11.70 20.74
C ALA A 83 -15.20 -10.91 20.54
N LEU A 84 -14.13 -11.57 20.08
CA LEU A 84 -12.84 -10.92 19.79
C LEU A 84 -12.96 -9.78 18.77
N ALA A 85 -13.75 -10.00 17.73
CA ALA A 85 -13.92 -9.02 16.67
C ALA A 85 -14.84 -7.83 17.03
N ARG A 86 -15.60 -7.93 18.14
CA ARG A 86 -16.41 -6.83 18.69
C ARG A 86 -15.62 -5.84 19.56
N GLY A 87 -14.29 -5.96 19.62
CA GLY A 87 -13.43 -4.93 20.23
C GLY A 87 -13.14 -5.11 21.72
N GLY A 88 -13.09 -6.36 22.21
CA GLY A 88 -12.51 -6.63 23.53
C GLY A 88 -11.08 -6.07 23.60
N PRO A 89 -10.69 -5.41 24.72
CA PRO A 89 -9.38 -4.78 24.84
C PRO A 89 -8.25 -5.79 24.62
N ARG A 90 -7.31 -5.44 23.73
CA ARG A 90 -6.10 -6.21 23.41
C ARG A 90 -5.29 -6.65 24.65
N ALA A 91 -5.47 -5.93 25.76
CA ALA A 91 -4.76 -6.14 27.02
C ALA A 91 -5.23 -7.39 27.81
N GLU A 92 -6.45 -7.90 27.60
CA GLU A 92 -6.95 -9.04 28.38
C GLU A 92 -6.65 -10.40 27.75
N HIS A 93 -6.27 -10.44 26.47
CA HIS A 93 -6.10 -11.70 25.71
C HIS A 93 -4.80 -11.79 24.88
N PRO A 94 -3.61 -11.47 25.45
CA PRO A 94 -2.34 -11.48 24.71
C PRO A 94 -1.94 -12.87 24.16
N HIS A 95 -2.52 -13.95 24.68
CA HIS A 95 -2.24 -15.34 24.27
C HIS A 95 -3.39 -16.05 23.55
N ASP A 96 -4.54 -15.39 23.35
CA ASP A 96 -5.74 -16.04 22.80
C ASP A 96 -5.72 -16.16 21.26
N GLY A 97 -4.69 -15.58 20.62
CA GLY A 97 -4.37 -15.69 19.19
C GLY A 97 -3.90 -17.07 18.73
N ASP A 98 -3.80 -18.06 19.63
CA ASP A 98 -3.46 -19.44 19.27
C ASP A 98 -4.68 -20.38 19.21
N SER A 99 -5.89 -19.83 19.26
CA SER A 99 -7.12 -20.58 19.01
C SER A 99 -7.18 -21.04 17.54
N ARG A 100 -6.95 -22.34 17.31
CA ARG A 100 -6.94 -22.95 15.98
C ARG A 100 -8.12 -23.87 15.77
N LEU A 101 -8.60 -23.90 14.53
CA LEU A 101 -9.60 -24.84 14.08
C LEU A 101 -9.04 -25.68 12.92
N TYR A 102 -9.11 -26.99 13.09
CA TYR A 102 -8.71 -27.97 12.10
C TYR A 102 -9.94 -28.70 11.55
N VAL A 103 -10.02 -28.82 10.22
CA VAL A 103 -11.05 -29.61 9.54
C VAL A 103 -10.36 -30.59 8.61
N LEU A 104 -10.48 -31.89 8.90
CA LEU A 104 -9.95 -32.97 8.07
C LEU A 104 -11.06 -33.56 7.21
N LEU A 105 -10.82 -33.65 5.91
CA LEU A 105 -11.67 -34.32 4.95
C LEU A 105 -11.02 -35.62 4.48
N ASP A 106 -11.79 -36.70 4.48
CA ASP A 106 -11.39 -37.90 3.76
C ASP A 106 -11.37 -37.66 2.24
N PRO A 107 -10.76 -38.57 1.47
CA PRO A 107 -10.58 -38.31 0.06
C PRO A 107 -11.86 -38.32 -0.78
N GLU A 108 -12.89 -39.06 -0.36
CA GLU A 108 -14.18 -39.07 -1.05
C GLU A 108 -14.90 -37.74 -0.88
N ARG A 109 -14.90 -37.20 0.35
CA ARG A 109 -15.46 -35.88 0.65
C ARG A 109 -14.65 -34.76 0.03
N ALA A 110 -13.32 -34.85 0.05
CA ALA A 110 -12.44 -33.88 -0.60
C ALA A 110 -12.71 -33.80 -2.10
N ASP A 111 -12.87 -34.95 -2.78
CA ASP A 111 -13.22 -34.99 -4.20
C ASP A 111 -14.64 -34.46 -4.45
N ALA A 112 -15.61 -34.77 -3.59
CA ALA A 112 -16.97 -34.25 -3.74
C ALA A 112 -17.01 -32.72 -3.58
N LEU A 113 -16.25 -32.17 -2.63
CA LEU A 113 -16.23 -30.74 -2.33
C LEU A 113 -15.42 -29.92 -3.35
N LEU A 114 -14.30 -30.47 -3.84
CA LEU A 114 -13.33 -29.78 -4.69
C LEU A 114 -13.44 -30.16 -6.17
N ARG A 115 -14.54 -30.81 -6.56
CA ARG A 115 -14.90 -30.97 -7.97
C ARG A 115 -15.28 -29.60 -8.53
N PRO A 116 -14.67 -29.16 -9.64
CA PRO A 116 -15.13 -27.96 -10.33
C PRO A 116 -16.59 -28.13 -10.74
N ASP A 117 -17.37 -27.05 -10.69
CA ASP A 117 -18.80 -27.09 -11.03
C ASP A 117 -18.95 -27.59 -12.48
N PRO A 118 -19.78 -28.62 -12.74
CA PRO A 118 -20.05 -29.08 -14.10
C PRO A 118 -20.50 -27.97 -15.05
N ARG A 119 -21.12 -26.90 -14.52
CA ARG A 119 -21.57 -25.74 -15.30
C ARG A 119 -20.44 -24.82 -15.72
N GLU A 120 -19.35 -24.74 -14.95
CA GLU A 120 -18.14 -23.98 -15.32
C GLU A 120 -17.26 -24.75 -16.31
N THR A 121 -17.42 -26.07 -16.41
CA THR A 121 -16.63 -26.95 -17.28
C THR A 121 -17.35 -27.36 -18.58
N ALA A 122 -18.56 -26.85 -18.82
CA ALA A 122 -19.38 -27.15 -20.01
C ALA A 122 -18.74 -26.76 -21.36
N GLU A 123 -17.71 -25.91 -21.38
CA GLU A 123 -16.93 -25.60 -22.59
C GLU A 123 -15.73 -26.54 -22.82
N ALA A 124 -15.37 -27.38 -21.85
CA ALA A 124 -14.33 -28.37 -22.04
C ALA A 124 -14.91 -29.59 -22.79
N PRO A 125 -14.26 -30.07 -23.86
CA PRO A 125 -14.73 -31.26 -24.56
C PRO A 125 -14.87 -32.43 -23.58
N PRO A 126 -15.92 -33.26 -23.70
CA PRO A 126 -16.12 -34.39 -22.81
C PRO A 126 -14.86 -35.24 -22.83
N GLU A 127 -14.20 -35.36 -21.67
CA GLU A 127 -12.98 -36.15 -21.60
C GLU A 127 -13.31 -37.59 -22.00
N PRO A 128 -12.56 -38.17 -22.96
CA PRO A 128 -12.82 -39.52 -23.43
C PRO A 128 -12.76 -40.49 -22.25
N ASP A 129 -13.75 -41.39 -22.26
CA ASP A 129 -14.04 -42.45 -21.31
C ASP A 129 -12.89 -42.70 -20.31
N ARG A 130 -13.00 -42.04 -19.14
CA ARG A 130 -11.97 -42.11 -18.11
C ARG A 130 -12.01 -43.50 -17.49
N ASP A 131 -11.00 -44.32 -17.79
CA ASP A 131 -10.67 -45.58 -17.13
C ASP A 131 -11.01 -45.51 -15.61
N PRO A 132 -11.91 -46.36 -15.07
CA PRO A 132 -12.39 -46.29 -13.68
C PRO A 132 -11.28 -46.49 -12.62
N VAL A 133 -10.06 -46.80 -13.06
CA VAL A 133 -8.85 -46.96 -12.24
C VAL A 133 -8.16 -45.62 -11.91
N ARG A 134 -8.66 -44.48 -12.43
CA ARG A 134 -8.04 -43.16 -12.22
C ARG A 134 -7.83 -42.83 -10.73
N PRO A 135 -6.69 -42.22 -10.36
CA PRO A 135 -6.22 -42.08 -8.99
C PRO A 135 -7.09 -41.12 -8.18
N ARG A 136 -8.16 -41.65 -7.61
CA ARG A 136 -8.90 -41.08 -6.49
C ARG A 136 -8.05 -41.26 -5.25
N SER A 137 -7.88 -40.17 -4.50
CA SER A 137 -7.74 -40.13 -3.05
C SER A 137 -6.55 -39.30 -2.54
N PHE A 138 -6.72 -37.99 -2.36
CA PHE A 138 -5.86 -37.18 -1.50
C PHE A 138 -6.65 -36.72 -0.27
N TRP A 139 -5.99 -36.62 0.88
CA TRP A 139 -6.61 -36.05 2.07
C TRP A 139 -6.49 -34.53 2.04
N VAL A 140 -7.47 -33.83 2.60
CA VAL A 140 -7.44 -32.37 2.73
C VAL A 140 -7.59 -32.00 4.19
N LEU A 141 -6.66 -31.18 4.69
CA LEU A 141 -6.78 -30.53 5.99
C LEU A 141 -6.85 -29.03 5.80
N LEU A 142 -7.91 -28.43 6.32
CA LEU A 142 -8.05 -26.99 6.52
C LEU A 142 -7.57 -26.63 7.93
N ASP A 143 -6.63 -25.71 8.03
CA ASP A 143 -6.13 -25.09 9.25
C ASP A 143 -6.48 -23.59 9.22
N VAL A 144 -7.33 -23.18 10.17
CA VAL A 144 -7.79 -21.80 10.36
C VAL A 144 -7.10 -21.23 11.60
N ARG A 145 -6.34 -20.16 11.40
CA ARG A 145 -5.64 -19.44 12.48
C ARG A 145 -6.02 -17.97 12.49
N PHE A 146 -6.26 -17.44 13.68
CA PHE A 146 -6.45 -16.01 13.90
C PHE A 146 -5.11 -15.36 14.19
N LEU A 147 -4.83 -14.26 13.51
CA LEU A 147 -3.60 -13.49 13.68
C LEU A 147 -3.98 -12.02 13.86
N TYR A 148 -3.15 -11.27 14.57
CA TYR A 148 -3.20 -9.82 14.53
C TYR A 148 -2.03 -9.31 13.68
N SER A 149 -2.31 -8.55 12.64
CA SER A 149 -1.29 -7.76 11.92
C SER A 149 -1.48 -6.29 12.28
N GLY A 150 -0.55 -5.77 13.08
CA GLY A 150 -0.74 -4.47 13.74
C GLY A 150 -1.97 -4.50 14.63
N ASN A 151 -3.01 -3.74 14.27
CA ASN A 151 -4.29 -3.68 14.98
C ASN A 151 -5.45 -4.34 14.23
N ARG A 152 -5.16 -5.03 13.12
CA ARG A 152 -6.20 -5.68 12.32
C ARG A 152 -6.29 -7.16 12.66
N PRO A 153 -7.49 -7.68 13.00
CA PRO A 153 -7.71 -9.10 13.09
C PRO A 153 -7.65 -9.68 11.67
N MET A 154 -6.70 -10.57 11.44
CA MET A 154 -6.57 -11.36 10.23
C MET A 154 -6.92 -12.82 10.51
N ILE A 155 -7.38 -13.52 9.48
CA ILE A 155 -7.39 -14.97 9.46
C ILE A 155 -6.42 -15.46 8.43
N HIS A 156 -5.60 -16.39 8.87
CA HIS A 156 -4.81 -17.23 8.01
C HIS A 156 -5.57 -18.53 7.75
N LEU A 157 -5.81 -18.81 6.47
CA LEU A 157 -6.37 -20.08 6.02
C LEU A 157 -5.29 -20.90 5.33
N SER A 158 -5.15 -22.14 5.75
CA SER A 158 -4.18 -23.08 5.18
C SER A 158 -4.91 -24.34 4.74
N PHE A 159 -4.75 -24.71 3.47
CA PHE A 159 -5.25 -25.97 2.93
C PHE A 159 -4.06 -26.86 2.58
N SER A 160 -3.94 -27.97 3.28
CA SER A 160 -2.90 -28.98 3.02
C SER A 160 -3.51 -30.19 2.33
N PHE A 161 -2.92 -30.57 1.21
CA PHE A 161 -3.27 -31.74 0.43
C PHE A 161 -2.23 -32.83 0.64
N TRP A 162 -2.66 -34.01 1.04
CA TRP A 162 -1.77 -35.13 1.37
C TRP A 162 -1.97 -36.24 0.36
N ALA A 163 -0.89 -36.58 -0.37
CA ALA A 163 -0.92 -37.66 -1.36
C ALA A 163 -1.02 -39.06 -0.74
N VAL A 164 -0.79 -39.16 0.57
CA VAL A 164 -0.86 -40.38 1.39
C VAL A 164 -1.65 -40.09 2.66
N GLU A 165 -2.09 -41.15 3.34
CA GLU A 165 -2.82 -41.04 4.59
C GLU A 165 -2.03 -40.26 5.67
N PRO A 166 -2.63 -39.25 6.32
CA PRO A 166 -1.96 -38.49 7.38
C PRO A 166 -1.62 -39.38 8.58
N PRO A 167 -0.45 -39.20 9.22
CA PRO A 167 0.02 -40.06 10.30
C PRO A 167 -0.78 -39.94 11.60
N TRP A 168 -1.55 -38.85 11.77
CA TRP A 168 -2.39 -38.55 12.93
C TRP A 168 -3.88 -38.78 12.66
N ARG A 169 -4.24 -39.48 11.58
CA ARG A 169 -5.63 -39.75 11.24
C ARG A 169 -6.38 -40.36 12.45
N PRO A 170 -7.52 -39.80 12.86
CA PRO A 170 -8.37 -40.36 13.91
C PRO A 170 -8.95 -41.73 13.53
N THR A 171 -9.18 -42.60 14.52
CA THR A 171 -9.90 -43.88 14.34
C THR A 171 -11.37 -43.63 14.00
N ARG A 172 -12.03 -44.63 13.36
CA ARG A 172 -13.42 -44.55 12.87
C ARG A 172 -14.45 -44.06 13.92
N THR A 173 -14.15 -44.19 15.20
CA THR A 173 -15.06 -43.91 16.32
C THR A 173 -14.92 -42.50 16.93
N GLY A 174 -14.03 -41.63 16.45
CA GLY A 174 -13.70 -40.40 17.17
C GLY A 174 -12.87 -40.68 18.43
N GLY A 175 -12.17 -39.67 18.93
CA GLY A 175 -11.22 -39.78 20.05
C GLY A 175 -9.78 -39.36 19.69
N PRO A 176 -8.87 -39.31 20.69
CA PRO A 176 -7.51 -38.85 20.49
C PRO A 176 -6.78 -39.67 19.43
N ALA A 177 -5.98 -39.01 18.59
CA ALA A 177 -5.15 -39.68 17.59
C ALA A 177 -4.31 -40.78 18.28
N VAL A 178 -4.63 -42.06 17.98
CA VAL A 178 -4.20 -43.21 18.79
C VAL A 178 -2.71 -43.15 19.11
N ARG A 179 -2.37 -43.08 20.41
CA ARG A 179 -1.06 -43.50 20.94
C ARG A 179 -0.89 -44.99 20.64
N ARG A 180 -0.46 -45.36 19.44
CA ARG A 180 0.05 -46.71 19.20
C ARG A 180 1.41 -46.80 19.89
N ASN A 181 1.37 -47.09 21.19
CA ASN A 181 2.52 -47.27 22.05
C ASN A 181 3.55 -48.20 21.39
N GLY A 182 4.77 -47.70 21.20
CA GLY A 182 6.02 -48.48 21.16
C GLY A 182 6.31 -49.43 19.99
N GLY A 183 5.30 -49.87 19.23
CA GLY A 183 5.50 -50.72 18.07
C GLY A 183 5.32 -49.91 16.79
N LEU A 184 6.41 -49.66 16.06
CA LEU A 184 6.33 -49.38 14.63
C LEU A 184 5.62 -50.60 14.00
N PHE A 185 4.29 -50.55 13.87
CA PHE A 185 3.65 -51.21 12.75
C PHE A 185 4.16 -50.45 11.51
N LEU A 186 5.35 -50.85 11.03
CA LEU A 186 5.55 -51.08 9.61
C LEU A 186 4.45 -52.09 9.23
N GLY A 187 3.21 -51.61 9.09
CA GLY A 187 2.27 -52.30 8.23
C GLY A 187 3.05 -52.52 6.95
N ARG A 188 3.32 -53.79 6.64
CA ARG A 188 4.12 -54.23 5.50
C ARG A 188 3.51 -53.80 4.15
N GLY A 189 2.37 -53.10 4.19
CA GLY A 189 1.76 -52.37 3.09
C GLY A 189 1.51 -50.91 3.47
N GLY A 190 2.54 -50.19 3.95
CA GLY A 190 2.55 -48.74 3.78
C GLY A 190 2.35 -48.52 2.30
N VAL A 191 1.19 -47.98 1.92
CA VAL A 191 0.83 -47.72 0.52
C VAL A 191 1.81 -46.64 0.06
N SER A 192 3.03 -47.03 -0.33
CA SER A 192 3.76 -46.28 -1.32
C SER A 192 2.82 -46.24 -2.50
N VAL A 193 2.56 -45.06 -3.03
CA VAL A 193 1.73 -44.93 -4.21
C VAL A 193 2.61 -45.41 -5.37
N PRO A 194 2.53 -46.68 -5.80
CA PRO A 194 3.55 -47.23 -6.67
C PRO A 194 3.35 -46.62 -8.05
N GLY A 195 4.44 -46.18 -8.68
CA GLY A 195 4.44 -45.80 -10.11
C GLY A 195 3.72 -44.49 -10.49
N ARG A 196 3.27 -43.63 -9.58
CA ARG A 196 2.75 -42.31 -9.98
C ARG A 196 3.86 -41.37 -10.42
N ASP A 197 3.70 -40.81 -11.62
CA ASP A 197 4.47 -39.68 -12.12
C ASP A 197 4.27 -38.48 -11.18
N LEU A 198 5.37 -37.95 -10.63
CA LEU A 198 5.32 -36.79 -9.75
C LEU A 198 4.77 -35.55 -10.46
N ALA A 199 4.99 -35.43 -11.77
CA ALA A 199 4.42 -34.34 -12.54
C ALA A 199 2.89 -34.48 -12.65
N GLU A 200 2.35 -35.69 -12.66
CA GLU A 200 0.91 -35.93 -12.60
C GLU A 200 0.34 -35.60 -11.22
N VAL A 201 0.99 -36.04 -10.13
CA VAL A 201 0.56 -35.69 -8.76
C VAL A 201 0.60 -34.18 -8.54
N ARG A 202 1.67 -33.51 -9.00
CA ARG A 202 1.75 -32.05 -8.96
C ARG A 202 0.61 -31.41 -9.73
N ARG A 203 0.37 -31.81 -10.99
CA ARG A 203 -0.72 -31.28 -11.81
C ARG A 203 -2.07 -31.45 -11.13
N LEU A 204 -2.32 -32.62 -10.55
CA LEU A 204 -3.54 -32.91 -9.79
C LEU A 204 -3.70 -31.95 -8.61
N LEU A 205 -2.70 -31.85 -7.72
CA LEU A 205 -2.80 -31.01 -6.53
C LEU A 205 -2.87 -29.51 -6.88
N GLN A 206 -2.10 -29.06 -7.87
CA GLN A 206 -2.16 -27.68 -8.36
C GLN A 206 -3.51 -27.35 -9.00
N SER A 207 -4.15 -28.29 -9.69
CA SER A 207 -5.49 -28.08 -10.27
C SER A 207 -6.57 -27.83 -9.20
N ARG A 208 -6.35 -28.25 -7.95
CA ARG A 208 -7.28 -28.02 -6.83
C ARG A 208 -7.08 -26.68 -6.14
N ALA A 209 -5.89 -26.08 -6.22
CA ALA A 209 -5.63 -24.79 -5.58
C ALA A 209 -6.58 -23.67 -6.06
N PRO A 210 -6.87 -23.50 -7.37
CA PRO A 210 -7.86 -22.52 -7.83
C PRO A 210 -9.26 -22.76 -7.26
N VAL A 211 -9.70 -24.02 -7.17
CA VAL A 211 -11.03 -24.37 -6.63
C VAL A 211 -11.11 -24.02 -5.15
N VAL A 212 -10.07 -24.34 -4.37
CA VAL A 212 -9.98 -23.95 -2.96
C VAL A 212 -9.99 -22.43 -2.82
N ARG A 213 -9.22 -21.70 -3.64
CA ARG A 213 -9.25 -20.24 -3.61
C ARG A 213 -10.61 -19.66 -3.97
N ALA A 214 -11.27 -20.17 -5.00
CA ALA A 214 -12.62 -19.75 -5.36
C ALA A 214 -13.62 -20.02 -4.21
N LEU A 215 -13.46 -21.14 -3.50
CA LEU A 215 -14.21 -21.44 -2.28
C LEU A 215 -13.92 -20.40 -1.18
N ILE A 216 -12.65 -20.07 -0.93
CA ILE A 216 -12.26 -19.03 0.02
C ILE A 216 -12.83 -17.68 -0.41
N ASP A 217 -12.66 -17.26 -1.66
CA ASP A 217 -13.12 -15.97 -2.21
C ASP A 217 -14.64 -15.80 -2.10
N ARG A 218 -15.39 -16.90 -2.23
CA ARG A 218 -16.84 -16.91 -2.01
C ARG A 218 -17.22 -16.62 -0.55
N HIS A 219 -16.34 -16.97 0.39
CA HIS A 219 -16.65 -17.01 1.82
C HIS A 219 -15.88 -16.00 2.67
N PHE A 220 -14.78 -15.46 2.16
CA PHE A 220 -13.86 -14.56 2.85
C PHE A 220 -13.41 -13.47 1.89
N ARG A 221 -13.41 -12.21 2.35
CA ARG A 221 -12.82 -11.13 1.57
C ARG A 221 -11.30 -11.23 1.61
N SER A 222 -10.67 -11.18 0.44
CA SER A 222 -9.22 -11.02 0.33
C SER A 222 -8.83 -9.73 1.04
N VAL A 223 -7.97 -9.82 2.06
CA VAL A 223 -7.09 -8.69 2.36
C VAL A 223 -6.04 -8.85 1.30
N GLY A 224 -6.22 -8.17 0.18
CA GLY A 224 -5.18 -8.13 -0.83
C GLY A 224 -3.97 -7.46 -0.18
N ALA A 225 -3.12 -8.23 0.48
CA ALA A 225 -1.78 -7.81 0.83
C ALA A 225 -1.20 -7.38 -0.52
N ARG A 226 -0.90 -6.09 -0.70
CA ARG A 226 -0.66 -5.53 -2.03
C ARG A 226 0.78 -5.08 -2.16
N ALA A 227 1.67 -5.85 -2.75
CA ALA A 227 2.98 -5.30 -3.06
C ALA A 227 2.90 -4.50 -4.37
N TRP A 228 2.93 -3.15 -4.29
CA TRP A 228 2.86 -2.25 -5.44
C TRP A 228 1.60 -2.42 -6.32
N ASN A 229 0.41 -2.34 -5.72
CA ASN A 229 -0.90 -2.51 -6.37
C ASN A 229 -1.15 -3.86 -7.03
N ARG A 230 -0.23 -4.81 -6.85
CA ARG A 230 -0.40 -6.21 -7.21
C ARG A 230 -0.71 -6.99 -5.95
N GLU A 231 -1.64 -7.91 -6.05
CA GLU A 231 -1.92 -8.86 -4.99
C GLU A 231 -0.65 -9.66 -4.70
N TYR A 232 -0.17 -9.60 -3.47
CA TYR A 232 0.87 -10.44 -2.91
C TYR A 232 0.17 -11.65 -2.31
N GLY A 233 0.15 -12.73 -3.07
CA GLY A 233 -0.44 -13.98 -2.62
C GLY A 233 0.37 -14.59 -1.50
N ALA A 234 -0.33 -15.19 -0.55
CA ALA A 234 0.29 -15.95 0.52
C ALA A 234 1.15 -17.11 -0.03
N PRO A 235 2.22 -17.51 0.69
CA PRO A 235 3.18 -18.49 0.21
C PRO A 235 2.59 -19.89 0.02
N GLU A 236 3.01 -20.58 -1.04
CA GLU A 236 2.72 -22.01 -1.22
C GLU A 236 3.89 -22.85 -0.74
N PHE A 237 3.61 -24.04 -0.19
CA PHE A 237 4.65 -24.95 0.27
C PHE A 237 4.46 -26.33 -0.30
N TRP A 238 5.53 -26.91 -0.81
CA TRP A 238 5.66 -28.33 -1.06
C TRP A 238 6.47 -28.93 0.08
N VAL A 239 5.99 -30.00 0.68
CA VAL A 239 6.72 -30.72 1.74
C VAL A 239 6.94 -32.14 1.27
N ALA A 240 8.21 -32.52 1.13
CA ALA A 240 8.60 -33.87 0.72
C ALA A 240 9.34 -34.58 1.86
N THR A 241 9.02 -35.85 2.07
CA THR A 241 9.60 -36.68 3.13
C THR A 241 10.26 -37.92 2.52
N PRO A 242 11.47 -38.32 2.96
CA PRO A 242 12.18 -39.44 2.35
C PRO A 242 11.58 -40.80 2.78
N ALA A 243 11.70 -41.79 1.89
CA ALA A 243 11.32 -43.18 2.09
C ALA A 243 12.10 -43.83 3.24
N ALA A 244 11.50 -44.86 3.85
CA ALA A 244 12.09 -45.56 4.99
C ALA A 244 13.48 -46.14 4.68
N SER A 245 13.69 -46.59 3.43
CA SER A 245 14.96 -47.12 2.91
C SER A 245 16.12 -46.12 2.94
N HIS A 246 15.82 -44.81 2.90
CA HIS A 246 16.83 -43.75 2.87
C HIS A 246 16.95 -43.01 4.20
N LYS A 247 16.21 -43.41 5.25
CA LYS A 247 16.25 -42.74 6.55
C LYS A 247 17.63 -42.71 7.18
N GLN A 248 18.40 -43.79 7.08
CA GLN A 248 19.74 -43.85 7.70
C GLN A 248 20.78 -42.94 7.03
N ASN A 249 20.49 -42.42 5.83
CA ASN A 249 21.37 -41.51 5.10
C ASN A 249 20.59 -40.45 4.30
N ALA A 250 19.54 -39.84 4.89
CA ALA A 250 18.75 -38.89 4.12
C ALA A 250 19.51 -37.59 3.84
N ALA A 251 20.49 -37.21 4.67
CA ALA A 251 21.39 -36.09 4.39
C ALA A 251 22.20 -36.34 3.10
N GLY A 252 22.83 -37.51 2.96
CA GLY A 252 23.54 -37.89 1.73
C GLY A 252 22.61 -38.10 0.53
N PHE A 253 21.37 -38.52 0.77
CA PHE A 253 20.34 -38.62 -0.26
C PHE A 253 19.96 -37.23 -0.81
N TRP A 254 19.65 -36.27 0.06
CA TRP A 254 19.31 -34.90 -0.34
C TRP A 254 20.49 -34.13 -0.94
N ALA A 255 21.73 -34.47 -0.58
CA ALA A 255 22.91 -33.85 -1.14
C ALA A 255 23.16 -34.20 -2.63
N GLN A 256 22.39 -35.10 -3.24
CA GLN A 256 22.56 -35.49 -4.64
C GLN A 256 22.12 -34.36 -5.59
N PRO A 257 23.03 -33.76 -6.39
CA PRO A 257 22.70 -32.60 -7.23
C PRO A 257 21.60 -32.88 -8.26
N ASN A 258 21.61 -34.09 -8.85
CA ASN A 258 20.61 -34.50 -9.85
C ASN A 258 19.22 -34.66 -9.23
N LEU A 259 19.15 -35.19 -8.01
CA LEU A 259 17.89 -35.32 -7.27
C LEU A 259 17.31 -33.94 -6.95
N MET A 260 18.13 -33.04 -6.41
CA MET A 260 17.70 -31.68 -6.05
C MET A 260 17.27 -30.87 -7.26
N THR A 261 18.02 -30.95 -8.36
CA THR A 261 17.64 -30.31 -9.63
C THR A 261 16.35 -30.90 -10.18
N GLY A 262 16.17 -32.23 -10.09
CA GLY A 262 14.96 -32.92 -10.50
C GLY A 262 13.73 -32.51 -9.68
N LEU A 263 13.84 -32.51 -8.35
CA LEU A 263 12.74 -32.13 -7.45
C LEU A 263 12.37 -30.64 -7.58
N ALA A 264 13.37 -29.76 -7.68
CA ALA A 264 13.14 -28.35 -7.94
C ALA A 264 12.49 -28.13 -9.32
N GLY A 265 12.97 -28.84 -10.37
CA GLY A 265 12.36 -28.81 -11.69
C GLY A 265 10.91 -29.30 -11.69
N VAL A 266 10.64 -30.39 -10.98
CA VAL A 266 9.30 -30.96 -10.90
C VAL A 266 8.37 -30.11 -10.06
N PHE A 267 8.72 -29.65 -8.86
CA PHE A 267 7.77 -28.97 -7.96
C PHE A 267 7.79 -27.45 -8.06
N LEU A 268 8.99 -26.88 -8.11
CA LEU A 268 9.13 -25.44 -8.25
C LEU A 268 8.95 -25.03 -9.70
N GLY A 269 9.18 -25.91 -10.69
CA GLY A 269 9.04 -25.63 -12.12
C GLY A 269 10.25 -24.90 -12.72
N CYS A 270 11.43 -25.04 -12.11
CA CYS A 270 12.65 -24.32 -12.51
C CYS A 270 13.65 -25.23 -13.22
N GLY A 271 14.22 -24.76 -14.33
CA GLY A 271 15.33 -25.44 -14.99
C GLY A 271 16.67 -25.23 -14.26
N PRO A 272 17.70 -26.05 -14.54
CA PRO A 272 19.05 -25.90 -13.96
C PRO A 272 19.75 -24.57 -14.31
N LYS A 273 19.21 -23.81 -15.28
CA LYS A 273 19.71 -22.49 -15.71
C LYS A 273 18.89 -21.31 -15.16
N ASP A 274 17.80 -21.57 -14.43
CA ASP A 274 16.97 -20.50 -13.89
C ASP A 274 17.68 -19.87 -12.67
N ASN A 275 18.16 -18.63 -12.81
CA ASN A 275 18.78 -17.79 -11.77
C ASN A 275 17.82 -17.40 -10.62
N VAL A 276 16.76 -18.18 -10.39
CA VAL A 276 15.59 -17.83 -9.57
C VAL A 276 15.48 -18.69 -8.31
N VAL A 277 16.24 -19.78 -8.24
CA VAL A 277 16.54 -20.46 -6.98
C VAL A 277 17.81 -19.80 -6.44
N ALA A 278 17.75 -19.16 -5.27
CA ALA A 278 18.91 -18.48 -4.70
C ALA A 278 20.14 -19.41 -4.79
N ALA A 279 21.22 -18.96 -5.42
CA ALA A 279 22.36 -19.82 -5.75
C ALA A 279 22.97 -20.53 -4.51
N GLY A 280 22.77 -19.96 -3.32
CA GLY A 280 23.12 -20.56 -2.03
C GLY A 280 22.30 -21.81 -1.65
N VAL A 281 21.28 -22.16 -2.43
CA VAL A 281 20.34 -23.26 -2.16
C VAL A 281 20.64 -24.49 -3.05
N LEU A 282 21.11 -24.30 -4.28
CA LEU A 282 21.53 -25.40 -5.18
C LEU A 282 23.06 -25.56 -5.25
N ARG A 283 23.83 -24.54 -4.88
CA ARG A 283 25.30 -24.58 -4.83
C ARG A 283 25.80 -24.29 -3.42
N GLY A 284 25.29 -25.04 -2.44
CA GLY A 284 26.01 -25.27 -1.20
C GLY A 284 27.29 -26.05 -1.51
N LYS A 285 28.31 -25.37 -2.05
CA LYS A 285 29.67 -25.87 -1.95
C LYS A 285 30.02 -25.83 -0.47
N VAL A 286 30.04 -27.02 0.14
CA VAL A 286 30.96 -27.37 1.22
C VAL A 286 30.92 -26.38 2.41
N LEU A 287 29.97 -26.56 3.31
CA LEU A 287 30.23 -26.27 4.72
C LEU A 287 30.35 -27.62 5.43
N ALA A 288 31.56 -27.84 5.94
CA ALA A 288 32.05 -29.12 6.41
C ALA A 288 31.55 -29.44 7.82
N GLU A 289 31.29 -30.73 8.04
CA GLU A 289 31.26 -31.48 9.31
C GLU A 289 30.24 -31.11 10.41
N GLU A 290 29.85 -29.85 10.61
CA GLU A 290 28.85 -29.48 11.63
C GLU A 290 27.38 -29.68 11.19
N GLU A 291 27.11 -29.71 9.87
CA GLU A 291 25.76 -29.86 9.30
C GLU A 291 25.22 -31.31 9.31
N ARG A 292 26.01 -32.31 9.74
CA ARG A 292 25.55 -33.73 9.78
C ARG A 292 24.39 -34.00 10.74
N ARG A 293 24.00 -33.04 11.57
CA ARG A 293 22.95 -33.20 12.61
C ARG A 293 21.64 -32.45 12.34
N SER A 294 21.47 -31.79 11.19
CA SER A 294 20.34 -30.86 10.98
C SER A 294 19.24 -31.41 10.04
N GLU A 295 17.98 -31.27 10.47
CA GLU A 295 16.84 -32.16 10.16
C GLU A 295 15.84 -31.69 9.07
N ALA A 296 16.13 -30.73 8.17
CA ALA A 296 15.25 -30.39 7.01
C ALA A 296 15.85 -29.34 6.06
N LEU A 297 15.89 -29.57 4.74
CA LEU A 297 16.41 -28.61 3.75
C LEU A 297 15.28 -27.74 3.15
N THR A 298 15.50 -26.43 3.03
CA THR A 298 14.47 -25.49 2.52
C THR A 298 14.90 -24.83 1.21
N LEU A 299 14.09 -25.03 0.16
CA LEU A 299 14.22 -24.37 -1.14
C LEU A 299 13.11 -23.32 -1.32
N ARG A 300 13.40 -22.19 -1.94
CA ARG A 300 12.42 -21.16 -2.30
C ARG A 300 12.56 -20.78 -3.77
N ARG A 301 11.44 -20.69 -4.48
CA ARG A 301 11.33 -20.07 -5.81
C ARG A 301 10.36 -18.91 -5.74
N PHE A 302 10.77 -17.77 -6.29
CA PHE A 302 9.86 -16.68 -6.61
C PHE A 302 9.51 -16.75 -8.10
N GLN A 303 8.31 -17.17 -8.47
CA GLN A 303 7.92 -17.13 -9.87
C GLN A 303 7.58 -15.68 -10.24
N ARG A 304 8.21 -15.13 -11.28
CA ARG A 304 8.00 -13.74 -11.71
C ARG A 304 6.56 -13.46 -12.18
N GLU A 305 5.84 -14.52 -12.57
CA GLU A 305 4.48 -14.51 -13.08
C GLU A 305 3.43 -14.88 -12.02
N LEU A 306 3.76 -15.72 -11.04
CA LEU A 306 2.88 -15.98 -9.91
C LEU A 306 3.13 -14.88 -8.88
N ALA A 307 2.11 -14.10 -8.55
CA ALA A 307 2.22 -13.06 -7.54
C ALA A 307 2.42 -13.59 -6.10
N ARG A 308 2.99 -14.79 -5.92
CA ARG A 308 3.11 -15.56 -4.67
C ARG A 308 4.45 -16.30 -4.58
N PRO A 309 5.06 -16.40 -3.40
CA PRO A 309 6.24 -17.24 -3.18
C PRO A 309 5.88 -18.73 -3.18
N VAL A 310 6.78 -19.60 -3.66
CA VAL A 310 6.63 -21.06 -3.59
C VAL A 310 7.86 -21.67 -2.92
N TYR A 311 7.64 -22.41 -1.84
CA TYR A 311 8.65 -23.09 -1.04
C TYR A 311 8.61 -24.59 -1.30
N LEU A 312 9.76 -25.26 -1.22
CA LEU A 312 9.90 -26.71 -1.15
C LEU A 312 10.72 -27.05 0.10
N LEU A 313 10.08 -27.68 1.07
CA LEU A 313 10.64 -28.15 2.32
C LEU A 313 10.92 -29.65 2.22
N LEU A 314 12.15 -30.06 2.47
CA LEU A 314 12.58 -31.45 2.46
C LEU A 314 12.85 -31.88 3.91
N ALA A 315 12.02 -32.75 4.46
CA ALA A 315 12.20 -33.21 5.82
C ALA A 315 13.45 -34.12 5.93
N GLY A 316 14.33 -33.82 6.88
CA GLY A 316 15.51 -34.63 7.21
C GLY A 316 15.15 -35.84 8.07
N PRO A 317 16.04 -36.83 8.20
CA PRO A 317 15.70 -38.23 8.51
C PRO A 317 15.34 -38.55 9.97
N ASP A 318 15.94 -37.83 10.92
CA ASP A 318 16.06 -38.28 12.31
C ASP A 318 14.83 -37.96 13.18
N SER A 319 14.01 -37.01 12.75
CA SER A 319 12.74 -36.71 13.39
C SER A 319 11.65 -37.71 12.96
N VAL A 320 11.22 -38.58 13.87
CA VAL A 320 10.10 -39.52 13.65
C VAL A 320 8.80 -38.92 14.18
N GLY A 321 7.75 -38.93 13.35
CA GLY A 321 6.38 -38.64 13.81
C GLY A 321 6.14 -37.17 14.16
N ARG A 322 5.68 -36.91 15.39
CA ARG A 322 5.13 -35.61 15.84
C ARG A 322 6.17 -34.49 15.92
N ALA A 323 7.39 -34.79 16.35
CA ALA A 323 8.45 -33.78 16.49
C ALA A 323 8.83 -33.15 15.15
N ARG A 324 8.92 -33.97 14.08
CA ARG A 324 9.15 -33.49 12.71
C ARG A 324 8.06 -32.54 12.24
N GLU A 325 6.81 -32.93 12.47
CA GLU A 325 5.66 -32.16 12.03
C GLU A 325 5.54 -30.84 12.80
N ALA A 326 5.83 -30.85 14.10
CA ALA A 326 5.89 -29.66 14.93
C ALA A 326 6.98 -28.69 14.41
N ALA A 327 8.19 -29.20 14.15
CA ALA A 327 9.29 -28.40 13.59
C ALA A 327 8.94 -27.84 12.20
N LEU A 328 8.43 -28.66 11.27
CA LEU A 328 8.00 -28.19 9.94
C LEU A 328 6.89 -27.13 10.03
N ARG A 329 5.96 -27.28 10.98
CA ARG A 329 4.90 -26.31 11.20
C ARG A 329 5.46 -25.00 11.74
N HIS A 330 6.40 -25.05 12.68
CA HIS A 330 7.08 -23.86 13.19
C HIS A 330 7.78 -23.12 12.04
N VAL A 331 8.52 -23.85 11.20
CA VAL A 331 9.18 -23.29 10.01
C VAL A 331 8.17 -22.66 9.05
N ILE A 332 7.08 -23.36 8.70
CA ILE A 332 6.04 -22.84 7.81
C ILE A 332 5.40 -21.57 8.40
N ALA A 333 5.07 -21.58 9.69
CA ALA A 333 4.45 -20.43 10.37
C ALA A 333 5.39 -19.21 10.39
N ALA A 334 6.67 -19.41 10.72
CA ALA A 334 7.66 -18.35 10.70
C ALA A 334 7.89 -17.80 9.29
N LEU A 335 7.93 -18.65 8.26
CA LEU A 335 8.03 -18.22 6.86
C LEU A 335 6.80 -17.44 6.41
N ILE A 336 5.58 -17.86 6.78
CA ILE A 336 4.34 -17.12 6.52
C ILE A 336 4.42 -15.72 7.13
N GLU A 337 4.87 -15.60 8.39
CA GLU A 337 4.99 -14.33 9.08
C GLU A 337 6.00 -13.40 8.43
N VAL A 338 7.19 -13.91 8.09
CA VAL A 338 8.24 -13.14 7.41
C VAL A 338 7.75 -12.67 6.03
N GLU A 339 7.03 -13.52 5.29
CA GLU A 339 6.44 -13.13 4.00
C GLU A 339 5.33 -12.09 4.16
N ALA A 340 4.52 -12.17 5.22
CA ALA A 340 3.51 -11.16 5.53
C ALA A 340 4.15 -9.82 5.88
N MET A 341 5.23 -9.82 6.67
CA MET A 341 6.02 -8.63 6.98
C MET A 341 6.64 -8.03 5.72
N ALA A 342 7.18 -8.87 4.82
CA ALA A 342 7.71 -8.40 3.54
C ALA A 342 6.61 -7.77 2.66
N ALA A 343 5.42 -8.38 2.62
CA ALA A 343 4.28 -7.87 1.88
C ALA A 343 3.81 -6.51 2.42
N ASP A 344 3.59 -6.39 3.74
CA ASP A 344 3.17 -5.15 4.39
C ASP A 344 4.23 -4.05 4.25
N GLY A 345 5.49 -4.37 4.53
CA GLY A 345 6.61 -3.43 4.41
C GLY A 345 6.75 -2.89 2.98
N THR A 346 6.75 -3.78 1.98
CA THR A 346 6.83 -3.35 0.57
C THR A 346 5.58 -2.60 0.12
N HIS A 347 4.39 -2.98 0.59
CA HIS A 347 3.14 -2.27 0.29
C HIS A 347 3.16 -0.83 0.83
N ARG A 348 3.45 -0.67 2.12
CA ARG A 348 3.42 0.62 2.81
C ARG A 348 4.43 1.60 2.23
N ILE A 349 5.69 1.16 2.10
CA ILE A 349 6.76 2.02 1.58
C ILE A 349 6.51 2.32 0.09
N GLY A 350 6.15 1.30 -0.71
CA GLY A 350 5.85 1.47 -2.13
C GLY A 350 4.69 2.43 -2.40
N THR A 351 3.60 2.31 -1.64
CA THR A 351 2.44 3.20 -1.74
C THR A 351 2.80 4.64 -1.42
N ARG A 352 3.54 4.87 -0.32
CA ARG A 352 3.99 6.22 0.06
C ARG A 352 4.90 6.84 -1.00
N LEU A 353 5.86 6.07 -1.53
CA LEU A 353 6.74 6.54 -2.60
C LEU A 353 5.97 6.87 -3.89
N GLU A 354 4.92 6.11 -4.23
CA GLU A 354 4.06 6.41 -5.37
C GLU A 354 3.28 7.72 -5.17
N ILE A 355 2.72 7.94 -3.97
CA ILE A 355 2.05 9.20 -3.60
C ILE A 355 3.02 10.38 -3.70
N TRP A 356 4.19 10.27 -3.07
CA TRP A 356 5.20 11.33 -3.11
C TRP A 356 5.71 11.61 -4.51
N ARG A 357 5.89 10.59 -5.33
CA ARG A 357 6.25 10.79 -6.74
C ARG A 357 5.21 11.63 -7.47
N ARG A 358 3.91 11.34 -7.31
CA ARG A 358 2.86 12.15 -7.94
C ARG A 358 2.85 13.58 -7.42
N HIS A 359 3.14 13.77 -6.14
CA HIS A 359 3.27 15.11 -5.57
C HIS A 359 4.48 15.87 -6.16
N VAL A 360 5.63 15.21 -6.31
CA VAL A 360 6.81 15.77 -6.99
C VAL A 360 6.50 16.14 -8.45
N GLU A 361 5.73 15.31 -9.17
CA GLU A 361 5.29 15.60 -10.55
C GLU A 361 4.41 16.88 -10.62
N VAL A 362 3.59 17.15 -9.60
CA VAL A 362 2.84 18.42 -9.48
C VAL A 362 3.80 19.60 -9.28
N TYR A 363 4.81 19.49 -8.42
CA TYR A 363 5.83 20.54 -8.25
C TYR A 363 6.67 20.78 -9.51
N ASP A 364 7.04 19.72 -10.23
CA ASP A 364 7.76 19.76 -11.51
C ASP A 364 6.93 20.52 -12.58
N HIS A 365 5.61 20.34 -12.57
CA HIS A 365 4.73 21.12 -13.44
C HIS A 365 4.59 22.58 -12.98
N ALA A 366 4.47 22.82 -11.68
CA ALA A 366 4.37 24.15 -11.11
C ALA A 366 5.60 25.02 -11.46
N VAL A 367 6.83 24.50 -11.30
CA VAL A 367 8.05 25.25 -11.63
C VAL A 367 8.19 25.51 -13.12
N ARG A 368 7.84 24.54 -13.98
CA ARG A 368 7.84 24.75 -15.44
C ARG A 368 6.84 25.83 -15.87
N SER A 369 5.65 25.82 -15.27
CA SER A 369 4.62 26.83 -15.54
C SER A 369 5.05 28.22 -15.05
N ALA A 370 5.65 28.28 -13.86
CA ALA A 370 6.24 29.51 -13.33
C ALA A 370 7.38 30.02 -14.22
N GLY A 371 8.21 29.14 -14.78
CA GLY A 371 9.27 29.49 -15.73
C GLY A 371 8.72 30.14 -17.00
N MET A 372 7.67 29.55 -17.60
CA MET A 372 7.00 30.14 -18.78
C MET A 372 6.38 31.51 -18.48
N LEU A 373 5.75 31.65 -17.31
CA LEU A 373 5.18 32.92 -16.84
C LEU A 373 6.26 33.97 -16.60
N TRP A 374 7.36 33.57 -15.98
CA TRP A 374 8.53 34.39 -15.74
C TRP A 374 9.13 34.87 -17.04
N ASP A 375 9.38 33.99 -18.01
CA ASP A 375 9.90 34.37 -19.33
C ASP A 375 9.01 35.43 -20.00
N GLY A 376 7.69 35.27 -19.93
CA GLY A 376 6.72 36.24 -20.43
C GLY A 376 6.85 37.62 -19.76
N VAL A 377 6.95 37.66 -18.42
CA VAL A 377 7.09 38.91 -17.67
C VAL A 377 8.49 39.53 -17.86
N ALA A 378 9.54 38.71 -17.93
CA ALA A 378 10.92 39.14 -18.11
C ALA A 378 11.12 39.91 -19.42
N LEU A 379 10.43 39.52 -20.50
CA LEU A 379 10.42 40.27 -21.77
C LEU A 379 9.88 41.71 -21.63
N HIS A 380 9.06 41.97 -20.62
CA HIS A 380 8.53 43.31 -20.34
C HIS A 380 9.44 44.15 -19.44
N LEU A 381 10.36 43.53 -18.68
CA LEU A 381 11.19 44.27 -17.73
C LEU A 381 12.04 45.36 -18.42
N PRO A 382 12.85 45.09 -19.46
CA PRO A 382 13.75 46.11 -20.04
C PRO A 382 13.03 47.28 -20.73
N VAL A 383 11.80 47.07 -21.21
CA VAL A 383 11.12 48.00 -22.12
C VAL A 383 10.16 48.94 -21.38
N ARG A 384 9.76 48.61 -20.15
CA ARG A 384 8.67 49.28 -19.43
C ARG A 384 9.18 50.27 -18.39
N THR A 385 8.44 51.37 -18.22
CA THR A 385 8.67 52.41 -17.21
C THR A 385 7.38 52.74 -16.44
N GLY A 386 7.52 53.39 -15.28
CA GLY A 386 6.40 53.90 -14.49
C GLY A 386 5.44 52.80 -13.99
N ARG A 387 4.12 53.01 -14.17
CA ARG A 387 3.08 52.09 -13.67
C ARG A 387 3.15 50.70 -14.29
N SER A 388 3.50 50.62 -15.58
CA SER A 388 3.63 49.34 -16.28
C SER A 388 4.78 48.50 -15.73
N LEU A 389 5.90 49.14 -15.37
CA LEU A 389 7.01 48.50 -14.68
C LEU A 389 6.60 48.00 -13.29
N GLN A 390 5.84 48.81 -12.53
CA GLN A 390 5.33 48.40 -11.23
C GLN A 390 4.44 47.16 -11.33
N ARG A 391 3.61 47.05 -12.37
CA ARG A 391 2.82 45.83 -12.64
C ARG A 391 3.72 44.63 -12.95
N ALA A 392 4.76 44.81 -13.77
CA ALA A 392 5.71 43.73 -14.06
C ALA A 392 6.42 43.27 -12.78
N HIS A 393 6.99 44.18 -11.99
CA HIS A 393 7.58 43.85 -10.69
C HIS A 393 6.62 43.12 -9.77
N HIS A 394 5.36 43.54 -9.76
CA HIS A 394 4.32 42.90 -8.96
C HIS A 394 4.01 41.46 -9.43
N ALA A 395 3.90 41.25 -10.74
CA ALA A 395 3.76 39.93 -11.33
C ALA A 395 4.94 39.01 -10.97
N VAL A 396 6.16 39.54 -11.02
CA VAL A 396 7.36 38.78 -10.60
C VAL A 396 7.33 38.46 -9.11
N GLU A 397 6.98 39.43 -8.25
CA GLU A 397 6.86 39.23 -6.81
C GLU A 397 5.88 38.11 -6.47
N LEU A 398 4.74 38.07 -7.16
CA LEU A 398 3.73 37.00 -7.02
C LEU A 398 4.27 35.62 -7.40
N ILE A 399 4.95 35.50 -8.55
CA ILE A 399 5.58 34.23 -8.96
C ILE A 399 6.67 33.84 -7.94
N HIS A 400 7.52 34.80 -7.56
CA HIS A 400 8.63 34.57 -6.63
C HIS A 400 8.15 34.09 -5.25
N GLN A 401 7.13 34.73 -4.67
CA GLN A 401 6.54 34.30 -3.39
C GLN A 401 5.94 32.90 -3.48
N THR A 402 5.23 32.60 -4.57
CA THR A 402 4.64 31.27 -4.80
C THR A 402 5.73 30.20 -4.95
N LEU A 403 6.83 30.51 -5.64
CA LEU A 403 7.99 29.63 -5.78
C LEU A 403 8.71 29.39 -4.45
N LEU A 404 8.88 30.44 -3.63
CA LEU A 404 9.49 30.31 -2.30
C LEU A 404 8.65 29.42 -1.38
N GLN A 405 7.33 29.60 -1.38
CA GLN A 405 6.42 28.73 -0.64
C GLN A 405 6.53 27.29 -1.15
N GLY A 406 6.43 27.09 -2.48
CA GLY A 406 6.56 25.77 -3.08
C GLY A 406 7.89 25.08 -2.77
N MET A 407 8.99 25.84 -2.71
CA MET A 407 10.32 25.33 -2.34
C MET A 407 10.40 24.89 -0.88
N ALA A 408 9.79 25.63 0.06
CA ALA A 408 9.76 25.27 1.47
C ALA A 408 8.99 23.95 1.70
N ASP A 409 7.86 23.81 1.01
CA ASP A 409 7.06 22.59 1.07
C ASP A 409 7.75 21.41 0.37
N LEU A 410 8.36 21.65 -0.78
CA LEU A 410 9.15 20.65 -1.50
C LEU A 410 10.34 20.15 -0.67
N ALA A 411 11.01 21.02 0.10
CA ALA A 411 12.06 20.61 1.02
C ALA A 411 11.55 19.63 2.08
N THR A 412 10.32 19.86 2.58
CA THR A 412 9.69 18.92 3.51
C THR A 412 9.35 17.60 2.81
N LEU A 413 8.82 17.65 1.58
CA LEU A 413 8.53 16.47 0.77
C LEU A 413 9.79 15.65 0.48
N VAL A 414 10.91 16.30 0.16
CA VAL A 414 12.22 15.66 -0.02
C VAL A 414 12.63 14.91 1.26
N GLY A 415 12.46 15.53 2.43
CA GLY A 415 12.71 14.86 3.71
C GLY A 415 11.88 13.58 3.90
N HIS A 416 10.59 13.62 3.57
CA HIS A 416 9.71 12.43 3.61
C HIS A 416 10.13 11.35 2.61
N VAL A 417 10.52 11.75 1.39
CA VAL A 417 11.00 10.82 0.36
C VAL A 417 12.31 10.15 0.79
N ASP A 418 13.26 10.90 1.33
CA ASP A 418 14.53 10.38 1.84
C ASP A 418 14.30 9.44 3.05
N GLU A 419 13.38 9.76 3.95
CA GLU A 419 12.98 8.87 5.05
C GLU A 419 12.40 7.53 4.53
N GLN A 420 11.50 7.59 3.54
CA GLN A 420 10.95 6.38 2.93
C GLN A 420 12.00 5.60 2.13
N ALA A 421 12.97 6.28 1.51
CA ALA A 421 14.09 5.64 0.85
C ALA A 421 15.00 4.91 1.86
N GLY A 422 15.27 5.51 3.02
CA GLY A 422 15.97 4.85 4.13
C GLY A 422 15.22 3.61 4.63
N LYS A 423 13.89 3.69 4.79
CA LYS A 423 13.05 2.53 5.13
C LYS A 423 13.09 1.43 4.06
N ALA A 424 13.11 1.80 2.78
CA ALA A 424 13.25 0.86 1.68
C ALA A 424 14.60 0.13 1.69
N GLU A 425 15.68 0.81 2.07
CA GLU A 425 17.02 0.24 2.21
C GLU A 425 17.15 -0.64 3.47
N ALA A 426 16.50 -0.26 4.57
CA ALA A 426 16.51 -1.00 5.82
C ALA A 426 15.61 -2.25 5.82
N LEU A 427 14.52 -2.28 5.03
CA LEU A 427 13.57 -3.39 5.00
C LEU A 427 14.23 -4.76 4.74
N PRO A 428 15.14 -4.94 3.76
CA PRO A 428 15.90 -6.18 3.60
C PRO A 428 16.60 -6.65 4.87
N HIS A 429 17.22 -5.74 5.61
CA HIS A 429 17.92 -6.06 6.87
C HIS A 429 16.93 -6.47 7.95
N ALA A 430 15.85 -5.71 8.13
CA ALA A 430 14.80 -6.05 9.09
C ALA A 430 14.16 -7.43 8.80
N LEU A 431 14.02 -7.83 7.53
CA LEU A 431 13.55 -9.16 7.16
C LEU A 431 14.58 -10.25 7.46
N VAL A 432 15.86 -9.97 7.25
CA VAL A 432 16.94 -10.90 7.64
C VAL A 432 16.93 -11.06 9.16
N ASP A 433 16.97 -9.98 9.92
CA ASP A 433 16.94 -9.98 11.38
C ASP A 433 15.72 -10.75 11.92
N ARG A 434 14.55 -10.57 11.29
CA ARG A 434 13.34 -11.31 11.68
C ARG A 434 13.44 -12.81 11.41
N VAL A 435 14.06 -13.20 10.30
CA VAL A 435 14.40 -14.62 10.03
C VAL A 435 15.40 -15.10 11.07
N GLU A 436 16.43 -14.31 11.39
CA GLU A 436 17.44 -14.67 12.36
C GLU A 436 16.81 -14.93 13.73
N GLU A 437 16.04 -13.98 14.24
CA GLU A 437 15.32 -14.05 15.52
C GLU A 437 14.40 -15.28 15.58
N ARG A 438 13.54 -15.48 14.58
CA ARG A 438 12.59 -16.61 14.54
C ARG A 438 13.26 -17.98 14.47
N PHE A 439 14.51 -18.04 14.02
CA PHE A 439 15.26 -19.28 13.86
C PHE A 439 16.55 -19.32 14.69
N THR A 440 16.62 -18.53 15.77
CA THR A 440 17.72 -18.59 16.74
C THR A 440 17.51 -19.73 17.74
N GLU A 441 16.26 -20.00 18.12
CA GLU A 441 15.90 -20.98 19.16
C GLU A 441 15.67 -22.40 18.61
N GLU A 442 15.25 -22.52 17.35
CA GLU A 442 15.10 -23.80 16.65
C GLU A 442 15.92 -23.77 15.34
N PRO A 443 16.73 -24.79 15.05
CA PRO A 443 17.60 -24.78 13.89
C PRO A 443 16.76 -24.76 12.61
N LEU A 444 16.81 -23.65 11.86
CA LEU A 444 16.45 -23.68 10.45
C LEU A 444 17.57 -24.43 9.71
N PRO A 445 17.36 -25.68 9.29
CA PRO A 445 18.46 -26.51 8.81
C PRO A 445 18.84 -26.06 7.38
N ALA A 446 20.12 -26.18 7.04
CA ALA A 446 20.74 -25.96 5.72
C ALA A 446 19.85 -25.21 4.69
N GLY A 447 19.73 -23.88 4.85
CA GLY A 447 18.81 -23.10 4.02
C GLY A 447 18.60 -21.64 4.44
N ARG A 448 18.98 -21.25 5.66
CA ARG A 448 18.79 -19.89 6.21
C ARG A 448 19.38 -18.80 5.32
N ALA A 449 20.65 -18.93 4.94
CA ALA A 449 21.31 -17.99 4.03
C ALA A 449 20.60 -17.90 2.68
N GLY A 450 20.07 -19.03 2.18
CA GLY A 450 19.29 -19.09 0.95
C GLY A 450 17.93 -18.39 1.04
N VAL A 451 17.21 -18.56 2.16
CA VAL A 451 15.95 -17.87 2.44
C VAL A 451 16.18 -16.37 2.58
N CYS A 452 17.17 -15.94 3.35
CA CYS A 452 17.57 -14.53 3.49
C CYS A 452 17.92 -13.91 2.13
N ALA A 453 18.79 -14.57 1.35
CA ALA A 453 19.14 -14.12 0.01
C ALA A 453 17.92 -14.03 -0.92
N ALA A 454 17.02 -15.01 -0.88
CA ALA A 454 15.81 -15.00 -1.69
C ALA A 454 14.84 -13.88 -1.28
N LEU A 455 14.67 -13.61 0.02
CA LEU A 455 13.76 -12.57 0.52
C LEU A 455 14.24 -11.20 0.03
N THR A 456 15.50 -10.90 0.28
CA THR A 456 16.15 -9.63 -0.09
C THR A 456 16.26 -9.41 -1.61
N THR A 457 16.27 -10.49 -2.41
CA THR A 457 16.32 -10.42 -3.88
C THR A 457 14.96 -10.55 -4.55
N SER A 458 13.86 -10.59 -3.79
CA SER A 458 12.50 -10.65 -4.36
C SER A 458 12.23 -9.47 -5.29
N HIS A 459 11.42 -9.68 -6.34
CA HIS A 459 11.13 -8.66 -7.33
C HIS A 459 10.54 -7.38 -6.71
N HIS A 460 9.68 -7.51 -5.70
CA HIS A 460 9.07 -6.36 -5.02
C HIS A 460 10.08 -5.54 -4.24
N ILE A 461 11.03 -6.18 -3.55
CA ILE A 461 12.12 -5.49 -2.86
C ILE A 461 13.09 -4.88 -3.86
N GLN A 462 13.45 -5.58 -4.94
CA GLN A 462 14.30 -4.99 -5.98
C GLN A 462 13.65 -3.78 -6.64
N ARG A 463 12.33 -3.85 -6.92
CA ARG A 463 11.56 -2.71 -7.43
C ARG A 463 11.62 -1.56 -6.45
N LEU A 464 11.37 -1.82 -5.16
CA LEU A 464 11.45 -0.81 -4.11
C LEU A 464 12.84 -0.14 -4.06
N ARG A 465 13.92 -0.93 -4.09
CA ARG A 465 15.31 -0.43 -4.13
C ARG A 465 15.66 0.38 -5.38
N ARG A 466 14.93 0.20 -6.49
CA ARG A 466 15.10 1.03 -7.70
C ARG A 466 14.23 2.27 -7.66
N THR A 467 12.98 2.14 -7.21
CA THR A 467 12.01 3.25 -7.23
C THR A 467 12.31 4.29 -6.15
N ALA A 468 12.68 3.88 -4.94
CA ALA A 468 13.03 4.81 -3.87
C ALA A 468 14.10 5.84 -4.26
N PRO A 469 15.30 5.45 -4.75
CA PRO A 469 16.31 6.43 -5.16
C PRO A 469 15.89 7.22 -6.40
N ALA A 470 15.09 6.63 -7.31
CA ALA A 470 14.58 7.37 -8.47
C ALA A 470 13.65 8.52 -8.05
N VAL A 471 12.72 8.28 -7.12
CA VAL A 471 11.82 9.32 -6.60
C VAL A 471 12.62 10.37 -5.81
N ALA A 472 13.62 9.97 -5.03
CA ALA A 472 14.52 10.90 -4.34
C ALA A 472 15.32 11.78 -5.34
N ALA A 473 15.82 11.19 -6.42
CA ALA A 473 16.51 11.92 -7.48
C ALA A 473 15.59 12.90 -8.20
N ASP A 474 14.35 12.48 -8.50
CA ASP A 474 13.34 13.36 -9.11
C ASP A 474 13.01 14.55 -8.19
N ALA A 475 12.81 14.30 -6.89
CA ALA A 475 12.52 15.36 -5.92
C ALA A 475 13.69 16.37 -5.82
N LYS A 476 14.94 15.88 -5.82
CA LYS A 476 16.15 16.73 -5.83
C LYS A 476 16.27 17.52 -7.14
N ARG A 477 16.02 16.89 -8.29
CA ARG A 477 16.00 17.57 -9.59
C ARG A 477 15.00 18.72 -9.61
N VAL A 478 13.78 18.48 -9.14
CA VAL A 478 12.75 19.54 -9.09
C VAL A 478 13.17 20.64 -8.11
N THR A 479 13.77 20.29 -6.97
CA THR A 479 14.31 21.28 -6.03
C THR A 479 15.36 22.17 -6.68
N GLU A 480 16.29 21.61 -7.45
CA GLU A 480 17.29 22.40 -8.19
C GLU A 480 16.62 23.28 -9.26
N GLN A 481 15.58 22.81 -9.95
CA GLN A 481 14.82 23.65 -10.89
C GLN A 481 14.17 24.87 -10.22
N TYR A 482 13.63 24.70 -9.00
CA TYR A 482 13.12 25.84 -8.22
C TYR A 482 14.23 26.83 -7.88
N LYS A 483 15.39 26.32 -7.44
CA LYS A 483 16.55 27.17 -7.12
C LYS A 483 17.06 27.92 -8.34
N ASP A 484 17.27 27.23 -9.46
CA ASP A 484 17.73 27.82 -10.72
C ASP A 484 16.78 28.90 -11.20
N LEU A 485 15.47 28.66 -11.13
CA LEU A 485 14.47 29.66 -11.51
C LEU A 485 14.51 30.88 -10.57
N LEU A 486 14.55 30.67 -9.25
CA LEU A 486 14.65 31.75 -8.26
C LEU A 486 15.95 32.56 -8.41
N GLN A 487 17.08 31.89 -8.71
CA GLN A 487 18.36 32.53 -8.99
C GLN A 487 18.34 33.32 -10.30
N SER A 488 17.70 32.79 -11.35
CA SER A 488 17.55 33.50 -12.62
C SER A 488 16.74 34.79 -12.45
N MET A 489 15.69 34.74 -11.61
CA MET A 489 14.91 35.93 -11.24
C MET A 489 15.76 36.94 -10.48
N ALA A 490 16.52 36.50 -9.48
CA ALA A 490 17.41 37.36 -8.71
C ALA A 490 18.47 38.03 -9.60
N HIS A 491 19.12 37.25 -10.48
CA HIS A 491 20.15 37.77 -11.38
C HIS A 491 19.59 38.81 -12.37
N ALA A 492 18.40 38.57 -12.92
CA ALA A 492 17.73 39.54 -13.79
C ALA A 492 17.41 40.86 -13.08
N PHE A 493 17.09 40.82 -11.79
CA PHE A 493 16.93 42.04 -10.99
C PHE A 493 18.25 42.70 -10.64
N ASP A 494 19.28 41.94 -10.32
CA ASP A 494 20.60 42.50 -10.00
C ASP A 494 21.25 43.15 -11.24
N GLU A 495 21.16 42.53 -12.41
CA GLU A 495 21.66 43.13 -13.66
C GLU A 495 20.93 44.44 -13.99
N ARG A 496 19.62 44.49 -13.76
CA ARG A 496 18.83 45.73 -13.93
C ARG A 496 19.16 46.77 -12.86
N ARG A 497 19.32 46.36 -11.60
CA ARG A 497 19.76 47.23 -10.50
C ARG A 497 21.11 47.87 -10.83
N VAL A 498 22.03 47.10 -11.41
CA VAL A 498 23.32 47.59 -11.89
C VAL A 498 23.17 48.60 -13.04
N ARG A 499 22.15 48.45 -13.90
CA ARG A 499 21.83 49.40 -14.99
C ARG A 499 21.05 50.66 -14.53
N GLU A 500 20.36 50.60 -13.38
CA GLU A 500 19.52 51.69 -12.83
C GLU A 500 20.15 52.36 -11.57
N LEU A 501 21.44 52.12 -11.30
CA LEU A 501 22.18 52.46 -10.08
C LEU A 501 22.48 53.96 -9.88
N GLU A 502 21.53 54.85 -10.18
CA GLU A 502 21.47 56.22 -9.65
C GLU A 502 20.21 56.51 -8.83
N VAL A 503 19.17 55.65 -8.80
CA VAL A 503 17.88 56.00 -8.15
C VAL A 503 17.36 55.00 -7.09
N LEU A 504 17.97 53.81 -6.90
CA LEU A 504 17.31 52.71 -6.18
C LEU A 504 18.05 52.11 -4.96
N GLN A 505 18.72 52.94 -4.17
CA GLN A 505 19.21 52.60 -2.80
C GLN A 505 18.12 52.13 -1.81
N ARG A 506 16.82 52.18 -2.16
CA ARG A 506 15.71 51.76 -1.27
C ARG A 506 15.31 50.29 -1.40
N ALA A 507 15.65 49.62 -2.49
CA ALA A 507 15.24 48.23 -2.72
C ALA A 507 16.24 47.20 -2.15
N GLU A 508 17.52 47.56 -1.99
CA GLU A 508 18.50 46.73 -1.27
C GLU A 508 18.10 46.50 0.18
N TRP A 509 17.48 47.51 0.80
CA TRP A 509 17.12 47.43 2.20
C TRP A 509 16.13 46.29 2.46
N THR A 510 15.09 46.13 1.64
CA THR A 510 14.02 45.14 1.87
C THR A 510 14.47 43.69 1.69
N LEU A 511 15.32 43.40 0.71
CA LEU A 511 15.88 42.05 0.51
C LEU A 511 16.88 41.69 1.62
N SER A 512 17.71 42.67 2.04
CA SER A 512 18.65 42.50 3.14
C SER A 512 17.95 42.23 4.48
N TRP A 513 16.75 42.76 4.70
CA TRP A 513 15.93 42.48 5.89
C TRP A 513 15.34 41.06 5.91
N ALA A 514 15.01 40.47 4.76
CA ALA A 514 14.50 39.10 4.70
C ALA A 514 15.58 38.07 5.03
N VAL A 515 16.80 38.28 4.51
CA VAL A 515 17.98 37.46 4.84
C VAL A 515 18.40 37.65 6.30
N ALA A 516 18.37 38.89 6.81
CA ALA A 516 18.64 39.18 8.22
C ALA A 516 17.63 38.48 9.15
N GLY A 517 16.34 38.43 8.79
CA GLY A 517 15.32 37.72 9.57
C GLY A 517 15.61 36.22 9.75
N PHE A 518 16.12 35.56 8.70
CA PHE A 518 16.54 34.16 8.77
C PHE A 518 17.75 33.95 9.68
N ALA A 519 18.74 34.86 9.63
CA ALA A 519 19.90 34.82 10.52
C ALA A 519 19.52 35.04 11.99
N VAL A 520 18.49 35.86 12.28
CA VAL A 520 18.01 36.03 13.66
C VAL A 520 17.29 34.79 14.19
N PHE A 521 16.54 34.06 13.36
CA PHE A 521 15.89 32.83 13.81
C PHE A 521 16.92 31.76 14.21
N ALA A 522 17.98 31.59 13.43
CA ALA A 522 19.10 30.71 13.76
C ALA A 522 19.86 31.18 15.01
N PHE A 523 19.99 32.50 15.21
CA PHE A 523 20.61 33.07 16.40
C PHE A 523 19.76 32.88 17.66
N LEU A 524 18.43 32.92 17.56
CA LEU A 524 17.53 32.66 18.70
C LEU A 524 17.58 31.20 19.15
N ASP A 525 17.71 30.26 18.21
CA ASP A 525 17.90 28.84 18.50
C ASP A 525 19.22 28.60 19.26
N PHE A 526 20.28 29.28 18.80
CA PHE A 526 21.60 29.29 19.46
C PHE A 526 21.58 29.95 20.86
N VAL A 527 20.82 31.03 21.04
CA VAL A 527 20.68 31.74 22.33
C VAL A 527 19.83 30.95 23.33
N ALA A 528 18.79 30.24 22.87
CA ALA A 528 18.01 29.33 23.72
C ALA A 528 18.87 28.18 24.28
N GLU A 529 19.91 27.77 23.55
CA GLU A 529 20.86 26.76 23.99
C GLU A 529 21.92 27.30 24.97
N LEU A 530 22.19 28.61 24.92
CA LEU A 530 23.09 29.35 25.82
C LEU A 530 22.49 29.70 27.20
N ASP A 531 21.17 29.54 27.40
CA ASP A 531 20.47 29.86 28.66
C ASP A 531 20.90 28.94 29.85
N LYS A 532 21.78 27.97 29.60
CA LYS A 532 22.40 27.09 30.61
C LYS A 532 23.62 27.72 31.31
N VAL A 533 24.15 28.86 30.86
CA VAL A 533 25.37 29.49 31.44
C VAL A 533 25.05 30.94 31.84
N ARG A 534 24.59 31.16 33.08
CA ARG A 534 23.93 32.40 33.52
C ARG A 534 24.88 33.55 33.94
N GLY A 535 24.57 34.77 33.47
CA GLY A 535 24.97 36.06 34.03
C GLY A 535 23.92 37.16 33.75
N GLU A 536 23.69 38.08 34.69
CA GLU A 536 22.59 39.07 34.65
C GLU A 536 22.62 40.06 33.45
N TRP A 537 23.80 40.31 32.87
CA TRP A 537 23.91 41.21 31.71
C TRP A 537 23.26 40.63 30.44
N ILE A 538 23.15 39.30 30.33
CA ILE A 538 22.52 38.62 29.20
C ILE A 538 21.02 38.95 29.15
N TRP A 539 20.35 39.11 30.29
CA TRP A 539 18.92 39.46 30.34
C TRP A 539 18.63 40.83 29.68
N TRP A 540 19.50 41.81 29.88
CA TRP A 540 19.35 43.13 29.26
C TRP A 540 19.62 43.12 27.75
N VAL A 541 20.63 42.36 27.31
CA VAL A 541 20.94 42.19 25.89
C VAL A 541 19.82 41.43 25.18
N SER A 542 19.33 40.34 25.77
CA SER A 542 18.19 39.56 25.28
C SER A 542 16.92 40.41 25.20
N GLY A 543 16.64 41.24 26.22
CA GLY A 543 15.51 42.16 26.22
C GLY A 543 15.60 43.24 25.13
N ALA A 544 16.78 43.82 24.91
CA ALA A 544 17.01 44.81 23.86
C ALA A 544 16.88 44.19 22.45
N ILE A 545 17.43 42.99 22.24
CA ILE A 545 17.28 42.24 20.98
C ILE A 545 15.80 41.90 20.74
N ALA A 546 15.09 41.41 21.76
CA ALA A 546 13.66 41.12 21.67
C ALA A 546 12.83 42.35 21.35
N ALA A 547 13.14 43.52 21.92
CA ALA A 547 12.44 44.78 21.62
C ALA A 547 12.71 45.28 20.20
N VAL A 548 13.96 45.21 19.72
CA VAL A 548 14.31 45.52 18.33
C VAL A 548 13.60 44.56 17.39
N MET A 549 13.56 43.26 17.73
CA MET A 549 12.84 42.25 16.96
C MET A 549 11.33 42.48 16.94
N ALA A 550 10.73 42.87 18.06
CA ALA A 550 9.32 43.23 18.11
C ALA A 550 9.02 44.46 17.24
N ALA A 551 9.88 45.48 17.27
CA ALA A 551 9.74 46.66 16.42
C ALA A 551 9.92 46.33 14.92
N VAL A 552 10.88 45.45 14.59
CA VAL A 552 11.08 44.93 13.24
C VAL A 552 9.88 44.11 12.78
N MET A 553 9.36 43.21 13.62
CA MET A 553 8.14 42.44 13.36
C MET A 553 6.93 43.36 13.16
N VAL A 554 6.73 44.37 14.01
CA VAL A 554 5.64 45.35 13.85
C VAL A 554 5.80 46.13 12.54
N ARG A 555 7.04 46.51 12.18
CA ARG A 555 7.32 47.19 10.91
C ARG A 555 7.11 46.27 9.71
N ILE A 556 7.47 44.99 9.79
CA ILE A 556 7.21 43.95 8.78
C ILE A 556 5.71 43.70 8.67
N VAL A 557 4.96 43.67 9.77
CA VAL A 557 3.50 43.52 9.78
C VAL A 557 2.81 44.77 9.23
N ALA A 558 3.34 45.97 9.51
CA ALA A 558 2.81 47.22 8.98
C ALA A 558 3.16 47.41 7.49
N SER A 559 4.36 47.01 7.06
CA SER A 559 4.75 46.99 5.65
C SER A 559 4.02 45.89 4.90
N SER A 560 3.80 44.72 5.50
CA SER A 560 2.98 43.64 4.94
C SER A 560 1.52 44.06 4.80
N ARG A 561 0.99 44.91 5.69
CA ARG A 561 -0.32 45.56 5.53
C ARG A 561 -0.38 46.58 4.39
N ARG A 562 0.74 47.22 4.01
CA ARG A 562 0.83 48.03 2.78
C ARG A 562 1.04 47.17 1.54
N LEU A 563 1.75 46.05 1.68
CA LEU A 563 1.89 44.97 0.69
C LEU A 563 0.60 44.15 0.55
N ARG A 564 -0.39 44.23 1.46
CA ARG A 564 -1.75 43.66 1.26
C ARG A 564 -2.51 44.26 0.07
N ARG A 565 -1.90 45.17 -0.69
CA ARG A 565 -2.32 45.53 -2.05
C ARG A 565 -1.69 44.63 -3.14
N ILE A 566 -1.24 43.43 -2.77
CA ILE A 566 -0.78 42.40 -3.70
C ILE A 566 -2.01 41.87 -4.46
N GLY A 567 -2.00 42.03 -5.78
CA GLY A 567 -3.01 41.57 -6.72
C GLY A 567 -4.22 42.49 -6.87
N SER A 568 -5.06 42.15 -7.85
CA SER A 568 -6.38 42.72 -8.03
C SER A 568 -7.25 42.55 -6.76
N ALA A 569 -8.24 43.43 -6.57
CA ALA A 569 -9.15 43.31 -5.42
C ALA A 569 -9.86 41.95 -5.37
N ARG A 570 -10.11 41.38 -6.55
CA ARG A 570 -10.66 40.03 -6.73
C ARG A 570 -9.67 38.95 -6.28
N TYR A 571 -8.42 39.02 -6.74
CA TYR A 571 -7.38 38.08 -6.33
C TYR A 571 -7.22 38.06 -4.81
N ARG A 572 -7.26 39.21 -4.14
CA ARG A 572 -7.18 39.28 -2.67
C ARG A 572 -8.29 38.52 -1.97
N GLY A 573 -9.55 38.72 -2.38
CA GLY A 573 -10.67 37.99 -1.80
C GLY A 573 -10.54 36.49 -2.02
N LEU A 574 -10.13 36.08 -3.23
CA LEU A 574 -9.91 34.67 -3.56
C LEU A 574 -8.72 34.07 -2.78
N HIS A 575 -7.64 34.81 -2.64
CA HIS A 575 -6.45 34.40 -1.90
C HIS A 575 -6.74 34.24 -0.40
N ASP A 576 -7.52 35.13 0.22
CA ASP A 576 -7.93 34.99 1.62
C ASP A 576 -8.79 33.73 1.82
N SER A 577 -9.73 33.46 0.91
CA SER A 577 -10.52 32.22 0.89
C SER A 577 -9.66 30.98 0.68
N LEU A 578 -8.64 31.07 -0.18
CA LEU A 578 -7.67 30.01 -0.45
C LEU A 578 -6.84 29.70 0.79
N VAL A 579 -6.25 30.70 1.46
CA VAL A 579 -5.47 30.49 2.69
C VAL A 579 -6.31 29.84 3.78
N SER A 580 -7.57 30.26 3.93
CA SER A 580 -8.50 29.61 4.87
C SER A 580 -8.79 28.16 4.49
N PHE A 581 -8.97 27.87 3.20
CA PHE A 581 -9.16 26.50 2.72
C PHE A 581 -7.91 25.65 2.98
N LEU A 582 -6.72 26.11 2.59
CA LEU A 582 -5.45 25.40 2.78
C LEU A 582 -5.18 25.07 4.23
N ARG A 583 -5.49 25.99 5.15
CA ARG A 583 -5.41 25.73 6.59
C ARG A 583 -6.35 24.59 7.00
N GLU A 584 -7.60 24.64 6.57
CA GLU A 584 -8.62 23.65 6.91
C GLU A 584 -8.39 22.27 6.28
N SER A 585 -7.80 22.22 5.08
CA SER A 585 -7.43 20.98 4.40
C SER A 585 -6.01 20.52 4.74
N SER A 586 -5.29 21.22 5.62
CA SER A 586 -3.93 20.84 6.01
C SER A 586 -3.92 19.51 6.77
N SER A 587 -2.84 18.73 6.63
CA SER A 587 -2.70 17.45 7.36
C SER A 587 -2.77 17.62 8.88
N LEU A 588 -2.38 18.77 9.41
CA LEU A 588 -2.46 19.08 10.84
C LEU A 588 -3.92 19.21 11.31
N GLU A 589 -4.72 20.04 10.63
CA GLU A 589 -6.12 20.26 11.03
C GLU A 589 -6.97 19.02 10.74
N LEU A 590 -6.73 18.31 9.63
CA LEU A 590 -7.40 17.04 9.37
C LEU A 590 -7.00 15.95 10.38
N GLY A 591 -5.75 15.95 10.85
CA GLY A 591 -5.29 15.05 11.91
C GLY A 591 -5.97 15.34 13.25
N ARG A 592 -6.05 16.61 13.65
CA ARG A 592 -6.80 17.03 14.84
C ARG A 592 -8.27 16.62 14.76
N PHE A 593 -8.91 16.90 13.63
CA PHE A 593 -10.30 16.51 13.39
C PHE A 593 -10.48 14.98 13.49
N ALA A 594 -9.53 14.19 12.99
CA ALA A 594 -9.55 12.73 13.15
C ALA A 594 -9.49 12.31 14.62
N THR A 595 -8.58 12.89 15.40
CA THR A 595 -8.46 12.58 16.84
C THR A 595 -9.69 13.00 17.64
N GLU A 596 -10.28 14.15 17.33
CA GLU A 596 -11.48 14.65 18.01
C GLU A 596 -12.73 13.80 17.74
N ASN A 597 -12.84 13.20 16.55
CA ASN A 597 -14.01 12.41 16.12
C ASN A 597 -13.79 10.89 16.21
N ALA A 598 -12.66 10.46 16.77
CA ALA A 598 -12.28 9.04 16.88
C ALA A 598 -13.25 8.21 17.75
N ALA A 599 -13.79 8.80 18.82
CA ALA A 599 -14.46 8.07 19.90
C ALA A 599 -15.97 7.80 19.68
N GLY A 600 -16.56 8.12 18.53
CA GLY A 600 -18.00 7.90 18.35
C GLY A 600 -18.67 8.55 17.14
N ASP A 601 -17.94 8.87 16.06
CA ASP A 601 -18.58 9.40 14.87
C ASP A 601 -19.17 8.27 14.00
N ASP A 602 -20.49 8.30 13.82
CA ASP A 602 -21.28 7.44 12.91
C ASP A 602 -20.96 7.70 11.41
N GLY A 603 -19.89 8.45 11.11
CA GLY A 603 -19.41 8.81 9.78
C GLY A 603 -19.98 10.12 9.24
N GLY A 604 -20.97 10.70 9.90
CA GLY A 604 -21.64 11.93 9.48
C GLY A 604 -20.74 13.18 9.55
N ALA A 605 -19.87 13.28 10.57
CA ALA A 605 -19.01 14.45 10.70
C ALA A 605 -17.95 14.51 9.59
N TRP A 606 -17.39 13.34 9.22
CA TRP A 606 -16.48 13.22 8.08
C TRP A 606 -17.15 13.52 6.74
N GLU A 607 -18.38 13.03 6.52
CA GLU A 607 -19.13 13.32 5.30
C GLU A 607 -19.38 14.83 5.15
N GLU A 608 -19.79 15.50 6.22
CA GLU A 608 -20.02 16.95 6.21
C GLU A 608 -18.70 17.72 6.00
N ARG A 609 -17.60 17.27 6.60
CA ARG A 609 -16.27 17.87 6.40
C ARG A 609 -15.82 17.74 4.95
N ASP A 610 -15.97 16.55 4.36
CA ASP A 610 -15.64 16.27 2.95
C ASP A 610 -16.47 17.14 2.00
N ARG A 611 -17.80 17.19 2.20
CA ARG A 611 -18.71 18.03 1.40
C ARG A 611 -18.31 19.49 1.44
N ARG A 612 -18.13 20.08 2.62
CA ARG A 612 -17.74 21.49 2.78
C ARG A 612 -16.38 21.80 2.16
N LEU A 613 -15.39 20.92 2.34
CA LEU A 613 -14.07 21.12 1.72
C LEU A 613 -14.14 21.00 0.19
N ALA A 614 -14.91 20.05 -0.33
CA ALA A 614 -15.10 19.87 -1.76
C ALA A 614 -15.83 21.06 -2.41
N GLU A 615 -16.89 21.58 -1.79
CA GLU A 615 -17.61 22.78 -2.22
C GLU A 615 -16.66 23.98 -2.30
N ARG A 616 -15.89 24.24 -1.24
CA ARG A 616 -14.91 25.33 -1.20
C ARG A 616 -13.79 25.16 -2.23
N PHE A 617 -13.30 23.95 -2.42
CA PHE A 617 -12.31 23.65 -3.45
C PHE A 617 -12.86 24.01 -4.84
N ALA A 618 -14.08 23.58 -5.14
CA ALA A 618 -14.73 23.85 -6.42
C ALA A 618 -14.95 25.36 -6.64
N GLU A 619 -15.39 26.09 -5.62
CA GLU A 619 -15.54 27.56 -5.67
C GLU A 619 -14.21 28.28 -5.94
N LEU A 620 -13.13 27.87 -5.28
CA LEU A 620 -11.80 28.44 -5.49
C LEU A 620 -11.24 28.15 -6.89
N TRP A 621 -11.47 26.93 -7.38
CA TRP A 621 -11.07 26.52 -8.73
C TRP A 621 -11.82 27.29 -9.82
N ASP A 622 -13.14 27.46 -9.66
CA ASP A 622 -13.99 28.16 -10.62
C ASP A 622 -13.78 29.68 -10.55
N GLY A 623 -13.67 30.20 -9.33
CA GLY A 623 -13.45 31.62 -9.06
C GLY A 623 -12.15 32.16 -9.64
N SER A 624 -11.12 31.31 -9.75
CA SER A 624 -9.86 31.64 -10.44
C SER A 624 -10.01 31.58 -11.96
N ALA A 625 -10.74 30.60 -12.51
CA ALA A 625 -10.95 30.46 -13.96
C ALA A 625 -11.76 31.62 -14.58
N ASP A 626 -12.77 32.15 -13.88
CA ASP A 626 -13.66 33.21 -14.39
C ASP A 626 -13.05 34.63 -14.37
N GLY A 627 -11.79 34.75 -13.94
CA GLY A 627 -11.00 36.01 -13.90
C GLY A 627 -10.94 36.74 -15.23
N SER A 628 -10.59 36.02 -16.29
CA SER A 628 -10.10 36.61 -17.55
C SER A 628 -11.16 36.90 -18.61
N ARG A 629 -12.44 36.57 -18.38
CA ARG A 629 -13.51 36.71 -19.39
C ARG A 629 -14.30 38.01 -19.34
N ARG A 630 -14.50 38.57 -18.15
CA ARG A 630 -15.48 39.66 -17.97
C ARG A 630 -15.07 40.99 -18.61
N ASP A 631 -13.76 41.21 -18.84
CA ASP A 631 -13.27 42.46 -19.45
C ASP A 631 -13.13 42.37 -20.99
N GLY A 632 -13.20 41.17 -21.58
CA GLY A 632 -13.04 40.97 -23.03
C GLY A 632 -14.34 40.96 -23.83
N ASP A 633 -15.43 40.47 -23.25
CA ASP A 633 -16.69 40.24 -24.00
C ASP A 633 -17.55 41.51 -24.19
N ALA A 634 -17.21 42.63 -23.54
CA ALA A 634 -17.93 43.89 -23.69
C ALA A 634 -17.58 44.67 -24.97
N ARG A 635 -16.55 44.27 -25.74
CA ARG A 635 -16.13 44.96 -26.98
C ARG A 635 -15.73 43.97 -28.07
N GLY A 636 -16.72 43.45 -28.80
CA GLY A 636 -16.52 42.91 -30.14
C GLY A 636 -16.78 41.42 -30.27
N SER A 637 -18.02 41.07 -30.60
CA SER A 637 -18.42 39.79 -31.17
C SER A 637 -17.79 39.60 -32.56
N GLY A 638 -16.50 39.24 -32.59
CA GLY A 638 -15.81 38.79 -33.79
C GLY A 638 -15.27 37.39 -33.54
N THR A 639 -15.95 36.39 -34.07
CA THR A 639 -15.66 34.94 -33.96
C THR A 639 -14.41 34.49 -34.72
N GLY A 640 -13.30 35.21 -34.58
CA GLY A 640 -11.99 34.80 -35.08
C GLY A 640 -11.15 34.28 -33.94
N GLY A 641 -10.91 32.97 -33.88
CA GLY A 641 -9.99 32.35 -32.92
C GLY A 641 -8.61 33.00 -32.98
N VAL A 642 -8.34 33.87 -32.01
CA VAL A 642 -7.08 34.58 -31.89
C VAL A 642 -6.03 33.63 -31.31
N ARG A 643 -5.48 32.77 -32.18
CA ARG A 643 -4.02 32.54 -32.16
C ARG A 643 -3.40 33.91 -32.50
N ARG A 644 -3.26 34.80 -31.51
CA ARG A 644 -2.47 36.03 -31.65
C ARG A 644 -1.05 35.55 -31.88
N ARG A 645 -0.70 35.38 -33.16
CA ARG A 645 0.67 35.18 -33.61
C ARG A 645 1.45 36.33 -33.01
N TRP A 646 2.28 36.03 -32.01
CA TRP A 646 3.24 36.95 -31.42
C TRP A 646 3.86 37.75 -32.58
N ARG A 647 3.54 39.04 -32.68
CA ARG A 647 4.18 39.93 -33.66
C ARG A 647 5.46 40.42 -33.02
N PRO A 648 6.65 40.00 -33.48
CA PRO A 648 7.90 40.53 -32.96
C PRO A 648 7.97 42.02 -33.30
N GLY A 649 8.15 42.88 -32.30
CA GLY A 649 8.43 44.30 -32.55
C GLY A 649 8.11 45.27 -31.43
N LYS A 650 6.99 45.11 -30.69
CA LYS A 650 6.69 45.92 -29.50
C LYS A 650 5.80 45.14 -28.52
N PRO A 651 6.24 44.89 -27.28
CA PRO A 651 5.33 44.37 -26.26
C PRO A 651 4.20 45.38 -26.04
N HIS A 652 2.94 44.97 -26.19
CA HIS A 652 1.79 45.84 -25.96
C HIS A 652 1.43 45.87 -24.46
N GLU A 653 0.95 47.00 -23.95
CA GLU A 653 0.62 47.12 -22.50
C GLU A 653 -0.48 46.12 -22.09
N ALA A 654 -1.39 45.83 -23.02
CA ALA A 654 -2.40 44.80 -22.89
C ALA A 654 -1.84 43.39 -22.68
N ASP A 655 -0.61 43.10 -23.14
CA ASP A 655 -0.01 41.78 -22.98
C ASP A 655 0.43 41.54 -21.52
N LEU A 656 0.93 42.57 -20.84
CA LEU A 656 1.34 42.49 -19.43
C LEU A 656 0.13 42.38 -18.48
N GLU A 657 -0.98 43.05 -18.81
CA GLU A 657 -2.23 42.92 -18.05
C GLU A 657 -2.80 41.51 -18.18
N VAL A 658 -2.80 40.94 -19.39
CA VAL A 658 -3.17 39.53 -19.61
C VAL A 658 -2.25 38.58 -18.84
N LEU A 659 -0.94 38.77 -18.89
CA LEU A 659 0.03 37.96 -18.14
C LEU A 659 -0.18 38.06 -16.62
N THR A 660 -0.44 39.26 -16.10
CA THR A 660 -0.71 39.46 -14.67
C THR A 660 -1.99 38.73 -14.26
N GLY A 661 -3.04 38.82 -15.08
CA GLY A 661 -4.25 38.05 -14.89
C GLY A 661 -3.98 36.55 -14.92
N GLU A 662 -3.17 36.06 -15.86
CA GLU A 662 -2.79 34.65 -15.95
C GLU A 662 -2.01 34.17 -14.71
N ILE A 663 -1.10 34.99 -14.17
CA ILE A 663 -0.39 34.69 -12.91
C ILE A 663 -1.39 34.62 -11.75
N GLU A 664 -2.30 35.59 -11.62
CA GLU A 664 -3.34 35.59 -10.59
C GLU A 664 -4.30 34.38 -10.70
N GLN A 665 -4.50 33.83 -11.91
CA GLN A 665 -5.26 32.59 -12.13
C GLN A 665 -4.45 31.33 -11.82
N TRP A 666 -3.16 31.34 -12.15
CA TRP A 666 -2.25 30.22 -11.97
C TRP A 666 -1.97 29.93 -10.49
N ILE A 667 -1.77 30.97 -9.67
CA ILE A 667 -1.40 30.81 -8.25
C ILE A 667 -2.42 29.94 -7.48
N PRO A 668 -3.73 30.22 -7.51
CA PRO A 668 -4.70 29.40 -6.79
C PRO A 668 -4.74 27.95 -7.28
N HIS A 669 -4.65 27.71 -8.60
CA HIS A 669 -4.64 26.34 -9.14
C HIS A 669 -3.43 25.56 -8.67
N ILE A 670 -2.24 26.16 -8.71
CA ILE A 670 -1.03 25.49 -8.23
C ILE A 670 -1.07 25.29 -6.73
N LEU A 671 -1.39 26.32 -5.94
CA LEU A 671 -1.43 26.19 -4.49
C LEU A 671 -2.45 25.16 -4.03
N LEU A 672 -3.63 25.09 -4.65
CA LEU A 672 -4.60 24.03 -4.36
C LEU A 672 -3.96 22.65 -4.53
N LEU A 673 -3.21 22.42 -5.61
CA LEU A 673 -2.60 21.13 -5.94
C LEU A 673 -1.33 20.82 -5.14
N THR A 674 -0.44 21.81 -4.93
CA THR A 674 0.83 21.63 -4.23
C THR A 674 0.65 21.55 -2.73
N GLU A 675 -0.28 22.32 -2.16
CA GLU A 675 -0.53 22.40 -0.71
C GLU A 675 -1.61 21.41 -0.25
N ARG A 676 -1.96 20.43 -1.10
CA ARG A 676 -2.91 19.37 -0.73
C ARG A 676 -2.42 18.62 0.50
N ALA A 677 -3.35 18.07 1.28
CA ALA A 677 -3.01 17.17 2.37
C ALA A 677 -2.09 16.05 1.86
N ARG A 678 -0.96 15.85 2.55
CA ARG A 678 0.11 14.98 2.06
C ARG A 678 -0.33 13.51 1.96
N MET A 679 -1.18 13.07 2.89
CA MET A 679 -1.69 11.69 2.96
C MET A 679 -3.22 11.72 2.95
N LEU A 680 -3.85 11.93 1.79
CA LEU A 680 -5.32 11.97 1.72
C LEU A 680 -5.92 10.64 2.19
N GLN A 681 -5.24 9.53 1.94
CA GLN A 681 -5.65 8.21 2.37
C GLN A 681 -5.74 8.03 3.87
N SER A 682 -5.25 8.96 4.70
CA SER A 682 -5.47 8.92 6.15
C SER A 682 -6.84 9.47 6.56
N TYR A 683 -7.60 10.06 5.63
CA TYR A 683 -8.83 10.79 5.90
C TYR A 683 -10.01 10.28 5.05
N ARG A 684 -11.24 10.46 5.55
CA ARG A 684 -12.47 10.04 4.86
C ARG A 684 -13.00 11.14 3.94
N LEU A 685 -12.23 11.48 2.90
CA LEU A 685 -12.50 12.64 2.02
C LEU A 685 -12.69 12.24 0.53
N PRO A 686 -13.69 11.39 0.19
CA PRO A 686 -13.86 10.88 -1.17
C PRO A 686 -14.18 11.98 -2.20
N ARG A 687 -15.03 12.97 -1.88
CA ARG A 687 -15.41 14.03 -2.82
C ARG A 687 -14.22 14.92 -3.13
N LEU A 688 -13.52 15.39 -2.10
CA LEU A 688 -12.34 16.24 -2.27
C LEU A 688 -11.24 15.52 -3.05
N THR A 689 -11.03 14.23 -2.79
CA THR A 689 -10.02 13.42 -3.49
C THR A 689 -10.33 13.27 -4.98
N LEU A 690 -11.61 13.08 -5.34
CA LEU A 690 -12.02 13.05 -6.76
C LEU A 690 -11.82 14.41 -7.43
N LEU A 691 -12.08 15.52 -6.75
CA LEU A 691 -11.79 16.85 -7.30
C LEU A 691 -10.28 17.05 -7.56
N TYR A 692 -9.43 16.68 -6.61
CA TYR A 692 -7.97 16.72 -6.81
C TYR A 692 -7.52 15.90 -8.01
N ARG A 693 -8.13 14.73 -8.22
CA ARG A 693 -7.78 13.81 -9.30
C ARG A 693 -8.20 14.30 -10.68
N TYR A 694 -9.34 14.99 -10.80
CA TYR A 694 -9.95 15.29 -12.08
C TYR A 694 -9.99 16.77 -12.48
N CYS A 695 -9.87 17.73 -11.54
CA CYS A 695 -9.93 19.14 -11.90
C CYS A 695 -8.81 19.58 -12.85
N VAL A 696 -7.63 18.95 -12.77
CA VAL A 696 -6.51 19.18 -13.71
C VAL A 696 -6.82 18.80 -15.16
N ARG A 697 -7.83 17.95 -15.39
CA ARG A 697 -8.30 17.54 -16.72
C ARG A 697 -9.36 18.48 -17.28
N LEU A 698 -9.90 19.40 -16.48
CA LEU A 698 -10.83 20.39 -16.97
C LEU A 698 -10.11 21.33 -17.95
N PRO A 699 -10.79 21.83 -19.00
CA PRO A 699 -10.18 22.75 -19.94
C PRO A 699 -9.64 24.00 -19.24
N SER A 700 -8.33 24.10 -19.09
CA SER A 700 -7.64 25.25 -18.53
C SER A 700 -6.67 25.84 -19.56
N ARG A 701 -6.19 27.07 -19.31
CA ARG A 701 -5.14 27.68 -20.14
C ARG A 701 -3.77 27.03 -19.94
N TRP A 702 -3.65 26.21 -18.89
CA TRP A 702 -2.41 25.58 -18.47
C TRP A 702 -2.41 24.12 -18.93
N PRO A 703 -1.30 23.60 -19.49
CA PRO A 703 -1.24 22.22 -19.95
C PRO A 703 -1.07 21.25 -18.75
N MET A 704 -2.12 21.12 -17.93
CA MET A 704 -2.17 20.26 -16.73
C MET A 704 -2.77 18.87 -17.00
N GLN A 705 -3.20 18.60 -18.23
CA GLN A 705 -4.06 17.45 -18.57
C GLN A 705 -3.40 16.08 -18.32
N ASP A 706 -2.07 16.03 -18.38
CA ASP A 706 -1.30 14.81 -18.16
C ASP A 706 -0.99 14.54 -16.67
N LEU A 707 -1.31 15.49 -15.78
CA LEU A 707 -1.10 15.32 -14.36
C LEU A 707 -2.13 14.38 -13.75
N VAL A 708 -1.66 13.53 -12.84
CA VAL A 708 -2.50 12.69 -11.98
C VAL A 708 -2.11 13.00 -10.54
N PRO A 709 -2.70 14.05 -9.91
CA PRO A 709 -2.30 14.51 -8.59
C PRO A 709 -2.49 13.45 -7.50
N VAL A 710 -3.52 12.61 -7.65
CA VAL A 710 -3.85 11.50 -6.75
C VAL A 710 -3.70 10.19 -7.51
N PRO A 711 -2.72 9.32 -7.17
CA PRO A 711 -2.58 8.01 -7.80
C PRO A 711 -3.73 7.06 -7.44
N ASP A 712 -3.93 6.03 -8.25
CA ASP A 712 -5.03 5.06 -8.11
C ASP A 712 -5.05 4.39 -6.72
N ILE A 713 -3.87 4.14 -6.16
CA ILE A 713 -3.76 3.52 -4.83
C ILE A 713 -4.20 4.44 -3.71
N GLU A 714 -3.86 5.73 -3.76
CA GLU A 714 -4.29 6.70 -2.76
C GLU A 714 -5.81 6.85 -2.82
N PHE A 715 -6.38 6.97 -4.02
CA PHE A 715 -7.81 7.05 -4.22
C PHE A 715 -8.55 5.82 -3.67
N ARG A 716 -8.11 4.60 -4.01
CA ARG A 716 -8.72 3.38 -3.47
C ARG A 716 -8.69 3.34 -1.95
N LEU A 717 -7.57 3.72 -1.32
CA LEU A 717 -7.45 3.73 0.14
C LEU A 717 -8.36 4.79 0.79
N VAL A 718 -8.53 5.97 0.18
CA VAL A 718 -9.52 6.97 0.63
C VAL A 718 -10.94 6.38 0.58
N MET A 719 -11.30 5.75 -0.54
CA MET A 719 -12.61 5.15 -0.73
C MET A 719 -12.86 4.00 0.26
N GLU A 720 -11.88 3.13 0.47
CA GLU A 720 -11.94 2.05 1.46
C GLU A 720 -12.14 2.61 2.88
N ASN A 721 -11.40 3.67 3.24
CA ASN A 721 -11.54 4.33 4.55
C ASN A 721 -12.88 5.05 4.73
N ALA A 722 -13.49 5.51 3.64
CA ALA A 722 -14.84 6.06 3.63
C ALA A 722 -15.95 4.97 3.57
N GLY A 723 -15.58 3.68 3.62
CA GLY A 723 -16.53 2.56 3.72
C GLY A 723 -16.97 1.97 2.38
N TYR A 724 -16.41 2.42 1.25
CA TYR A 724 -16.69 1.87 -0.07
C TYR A 724 -15.90 0.58 -0.32
N ARG A 725 -16.39 -0.28 -1.22
CA ARG A 725 -15.66 -1.49 -1.60
C ARG A 725 -14.57 -1.13 -2.62
N PRO A 726 -13.47 -1.91 -2.71
CA PRO A 726 -12.42 -1.66 -3.70
C PRO A 726 -12.93 -1.59 -5.15
N GLY A 727 -13.93 -2.42 -5.51
CA GLY A 727 -14.56 -2.39 -6.83
C GLY A 727 -15.46 -1.17 -7.06
N ASP A 728 -16.01 -0.57 -6.00
CA ASP A 728 -16.81 0.65 -6.11
C ASP A 728 -15.89 1.83 -6.48
N ALA A 729 -14.69 1.90 -5.89
CA ALA A 729 -13.69 2.91 -6.24
C ALA A 729 -13.39 2.88 -7.74
N ASP A 730 -13.03 1.73 -8.31
CA ASP A 730 -12.73 1.62 -9.75
C ASP A 730 -13.94 1.97 -10.65
N ARG A 731 -15.16 1.65 -10.20
CA ARG A 731 -16.40 2.01 -10.91
C ARG A 731 -16.66 3.51 -10.89
N ILE A 732 -16.52 4.14 -9.73
CA ILE A 732 -16.70 5.58 -9.55
C ILE A 732 -15.64 6.35 -10.32
N ASP A 733 -14.37 5.93 -10.25
CA ASP A 733 -13.26 6.53 -11.00
C ASP A 733 -13.55 6.52 -12.50
N ARG A 734 -13.99 5.37 -13.03
CA ARG A 734 -14.34 5.24 -14.45
C ARG A 734 -15.53 6.13 -14.83
N ALA A 735 -16.59 6.13 -14.03
CA ALA A 735 -17.77 6.96 -14.30
C ALA A 735 -17.45 8.46 -14.30
N VAL A 736 -16.64 8.92 -13.33
CA VAL A 736 -16.18 10.31 -13.28
C VAL A 736 -15.24 10.63 -14.44
N ALA A 737 -14.32 9.72 -14.80
CA ALA A 737 -13.44 9.89 -15.96
C ALA A 737 -14.21 9.99 -17.29
N GLU A 738 -15.19 9.13 -17.51
CA GLU A 738 -16.06 9.14 -18.69
C GLU A 738 -16.86 10.44 -18.77
N ARG A 739 -17.39 10.91 -17.63
CA ARG A 739 -18.04 12.22 -17.55
C ARG A 739 -17.07 13.30 -17.96
N VAL A 740 -15.90 13.43 -17.31
CA VAL A 740 -14.90 14.47 -17.63
C VAL A 740 -14.45 14.41 -19.10
N GLY A 741 -14.29 13.21 -19.67
CA GLY A 741 -13.95 13.00 -21.07
C GLY A 741 -15.03 13.44 -22.05
N GLY A 742 -16.29 13.05 -21.83
CA GLY A 742 -17.44 13.47 -22.66
C GLY A 742 -17.86 14.93 -22.45
N VAL A 743 -17.39 15.52 -21.37
CA VAL A 743 -17.64 16.90 -20.94
C VAL A 743 -16.77 17.90 -21.72
N GLY A 744 -15.61 17.47 -22.28
CA GLY A 744 -14.76 18.29 -23.16
C GLY A 744 -15.49 18.99 -24.32
N GLU A 745 -16.65 18.48 -24.75
CA GLU A 745 -17.45 19.04 -25.85
C GLU A 745 -18.48 20.11 -25.43
N ARG A 746 -18.85 20.23 -24.14
CA ARG A 746 -19.97 21.10 -23.70
C ARG A 746 -19.48 22.32 -22.92
N ARG A 747 -20.16 23.47 -22.99
CA ARG A 747 -19.73 24.71 -22.27
C ARG A 747 -19.86 24.62 -20.74
N ALA A 748 -20.86 23.88 -20.22
CA ALA A 748 -21.13 23.70 -18.79
C ALA A 748 -20.06 22.85 -18.06
N ALA A 749 -19.17 22.25 -18.83
CA ALA A 749 -18.13 21.33 -18.45
C ALA A 749 -16.93 21.87 -17.70
N ARG A 750 -16.75 23.19 -17.76
CA ARG A 750 -15.46 23.82 -17.44
C ARG A 750 -15.30 24.14 -15.96
N HIS A 751 -16.31 23.78 -15.16
CA HIS A 751 -16.44 24.20 -13.79
C HIS A 751 -16.32 23.00 -12.84
N ALA A 752 -15.43 23.11 -11.86
CA ALA A 752 -15.26 22.16 -10.77
C ALA A 752 -16.58 21.96 -10.00
N GLY A 753 -17.43 22.99 -9.87
CA GLY A 753 -18.75 22.83 -9.24
C GLY A 753 -19.70 21.90 -10.02
N ALA A 754 -19.58 21.84 -11.36
CA ALA A 754 -20.34 20.88 -12.16
C ALA A 754 -19.80 19.45 -12.00
N LEU A 755 -18.47 19.31 -11.91
CA LEU A 755 -17.82 18.04 -11.60
C LEU A 755 -18.22 17.52 -10.22
N LEU A 756 -18.24 18.39 -9.19
CA LEU A 756 -18.64 18.04 -7.83
C LEU A 756 -20.06 17.45 -7.78
N ARG A 757 -21.05 18.14 -8.39
CA ARG A 757 -22.42 17.60 -8.48
C ARG A 757 -22.46 16.23 -9.17
N GLY A 758 -21.59 16.05 -10.17
CA GLY A 758 -21.43 14.77 -10.84
C GLY A 758 -20.89 13.69 -9.91
N VAL A 759 -19.85 14.00 -9.14
CA VAL A 759 -19.25 13.13 -8.13
C VAL A 759 -20.26 12.77 -7.05
N GLU A 760 -21.02 13.74 -6.53
CA GLU A 760 -22.05 13.52 -5.52
C GLU A 760 -23.14 12.56 -6.02
N ALA A 761 -23.56 12.71 -7.27
CA ALA A 761 -24.52 11.80 -7.89
C ALA A 761 -23.98 10.35 -7.98
N GLU A 762 -22.70 10.17 -8.32
CA GLU A 762 -22.07 8.84 -8.40
C GLU A 762 -21.91 8.21 -7.00
N LEU A 763 -21.46 8.99 -6.01
CA LEU A 763 -21.34 8.51 -4.63
C LEU A 763 -22.72 8.16 -4.04
N ALA A 764 -23.75 8.93 -4.33
CA ALA A 764 -25.12 8.65 -3.88
C ALA A 764 -25.70 7.36 -4.50
N CYS A 765 -25.25 6.97 -5.70
CA CYS A 765 -25.68 5.73 -6.35
C CYS A 765 -25.07 4.47 -5.71
N LEU A 766 -23.98 4.62 -4.95
CA LEU A 766 -23.24 3.53 -4.32
C LEU A 766 -23.04 3.85 -2.84
N PRO A 767 -24.10 3.81 -2.02
CA PRO A 767 -23.97 4.15 -0.61
C PRO A 767 -22.88 3.29 0.03
N PRO A 768 -22.03 3.88 0.90
CA PRO A 768 -20.99 3.14 1.58
C PRO A 768 -21.62 1.93 2.28
N ALA A 769 -20.94 0.79 2.25
CA ALA A 769 -21.45 -0.38 2.93
C ALA A 769 -21.61 -0.01 4.41
N GLN A 770 -22.84 -0.03 4.92
CA GLN A 770 -23.15 0.16 6.33
C GLN A 770 -22.37 -0.90 7.12
N ASN A 771 -21.14 -0.58 7.50
CA ASN A 771 -20.27 -1.47 8.24
C ASN A 771 -20.51 -1.13 9.71
N GLY A 772 -21.05 -2.09 10.46
CA GLY A 772 -21.07 -1.98 11.92
C GLY A 772 -19.65 -1.76 12.45
N SER A 773 -19.48 -0.69 13.25
CA SER A 773 -18.30 -0.37 14.05
C SER A 773 -16.97 -0.22 13.28
N SER A 774 -16.62 1.03 12.98
CA SER A 774 -15.37 1.46 12.33
C SER A 774 -14.13 1.57 13.25
N ALA A 775 -14.11 0.94 14.42
CA ALA A 775 -13.10 1.15 15.46
C ALA A 775 -11.67 0.62 15.15
N SER A 776 -11.40 0.01 13.99
CA SER A 776 -10.15 -0.76 13.76
C SER A 776 -8.96 0.04 13.18
N TYR A 777 -9.16 1.26 12.66
CA TYR A 777 -8.10 1.94 11.88
C TYR A 777 -7.25 2.95 12.65
N GLU A 778 -7.68 3.39 13.84
CA GLU A 778 -7.14 4.61 14.48
C GLU A 778 -5.82 4.43 15.24
N SER A 779 -5.38 3.21 15.52
CA SER A 779 -4.15 2.97 16.30
C SER A 779 -2.86 2.88 15.47
N THR A 780 -2.88 3.22 14.18
CA THR A 780 -1.67 3.18 13.32
C THR A 780 -1.19 4.57 12.87
N LEU A 781 -1.89 5.63 13.30
CA LEU A 781 -1.38 7.01 13.32
C LEU A 781 -0.73 7.24 14.67
#